data_AF-A0A7W2ASM7-F1
#
_entry.id   AF-A0A7W2ASM7-F1
#
_cell.length_a   1.000
_cell.length_b   1.000
_cell.length_c   1.000
_cell.angle_alpha   90.00
_cell.angle_beta   90.00
_cell.angle_gamma   90.00
#
_symmetry.space_group_name_H-M   'P 1'
#
loop_
_entity.id
_entity.type
_entity.pdbx_description
1 polymer ?
#
loop_
_entity_poly.entity_id
_entity_poly.type
_entity_poly.pdbx_seq_one_letter_code
_entity_poly.pdbx_strand_id
1 'polypeptide(L)'
;MSLSLHSTFLRGCLLVFLCFLCSADFMAETHASSPVGSASEVDEFSALKVGDRVRVVLRRGGRYEGEIVEKSGDSISIKHKFGTAKVSRQDLLEWERFKTLAEQYEERAADCKTANDWCDLGDWAVEQGEIELSRQAFREATKLQSNNARARKALGEVEHDGKWMPLEEAMAAQGKQLYGGEWLTPDEIAEREEADSAARRAESLKGRDAYVVELRGRAWAEVEPIVTTNYVVYCNSTEENARYYADVMEALYKAYDKVFIEKFWPRKFRKSPRSDVYIHANHQQFMDWTGNGPGIGGFYNLLRQDVTGYHGSFGSTGSTEEVLAHEGTHQFEGMIFKDLRFLPIWFIEGLAVYFGDGSKIGRRKVEINQIPRDRLVGLQQAIEDGSYCDLRKLLRVPQQRFSGFFYGHAWGILYWCIYGNQAPVKAWTTKENTGGKVLEDWLYHVQEMDGMCNYEQEAQFFEGLITKHTGLSIDEWEEEYKNWILKLPVEEIGRKRGREFSSEAIKLEITKPAGWRWEKSGSLYSDEVVASTSTGSKKRRASTYAWPNWQHAELSEDYARSLVGNIFRDVKFVDELQERQMGGNPMMVAVFDGKRVIGLGENNTPQLGEERRFAVGFFGSPDKIYGNVLECETSDWESAEKFFEEYTEKFKYTG
;
A
#
# COMPACT_ATOMS: atom_id res chain seq x y z
N MET A 1 10.83 51.03 -16.49
CA MET A 1 9.68 51.12 -17.41
C MET A 1 8.64 50.10 -16.96
N SER A 2 7.48 50.60 -16.55
CA SER A 2 6.36 49.85 -15.98
C SER A 2 5.64 49.00 -17.03
N LEU A 3 5.20 47.79 -16.66
CA LEU A 3 3.87 47.28 -17.03
C LEU A 3 3.51 46.05 -16.18
N SER A 4 2.46 46.22 -15.38
CA SER A 4 1.70 45.15 -14.71
C SER A 4 0.59 44.65 -15.64
N LEU A 5 0.17 43.39 -15.53
CA LEU A 5 -1.19 42.98 -15.89
C LEU A 5 -1.68 41.78 -15.05
N HIS A 6 -2.86 41.99 -14.49
CA HIS A 6 -3.74 41.10 -13.71
C HIS A 6 -4.30 39.94 -14.58
N SER A 7 -4.40 38.70 -14.06
CA SER A 7 -5.52 38.03 -13.36
C SER A 7 -6.58 37.33 -14.21
N THR A 8 -7.12 36.24 -13.63
CA THR A 8 -8.38 35.49 -13.88
C THR A 8 -8.50 34.57 -15.10
N PHE A 9 -8.83 33.27 -14.85
CA PHE A 9 -10.09 32.67 -15.30
C PHE A 9 -10.45 31.38 -14.53
N LEU A 10 -11.76 31.10 -14.48
CA LEU A 10 -12.51 30.26 -13.54
C LEU A 10 -12.91 28.88 -14.11
N ARG A 11 -13.38 28.01 -13.21
CA ARG A 11 -13.99 26.66 -13.34
C ARG A 11 -15.10 26.48 -14.41
N GLY A 12 -15.36 25.21 -14.78
CA GLY A 12 -16.67 24.77 -15.29
C GLY A 12 -16.82 23.24 -15.51
N CYS A 13 -17.79 22.62 -14.83
CA CYS A 13 -18.37 21.27 -15.07
C CYS A 13 -19.81 21.41 -15.61
N LEU A 14 -20.31 20.48 -16.45
CA LEU A 14 -21.71 19.99 -16.64
C LEU A 14 -21.72 19.00 -17.85
N LEU A 15 -22.12 17.71 -17.78
CA LEU A 15 -23.44 17.03 -17.71
C LEU A 15 -24.25 16.90 -19.04
N VAL A 16 -24.55 15.62 -19.37
CA VAL A 16 -25.72 14.99 -20.06
C VAL A 16 -25.96 15.21 -21.56
N PHE A 17 -26.06 14.10 -22.31
CA PHE A 17 -27.18 13.81 -23.24
C PHE A 17 -27.38 12.29 -23.47
N LEU A 18 -28.64 11.86 -23.40
CA LEU A 18 -29.20 10.53 -23.64
C LEU A 18 -30.00 10.58 -24.96
N CYS A 19 -29.89 9.58 -25.83
CA CYS A 19 -30.84 9.36 -26.94
C CYS A 19 -31.17 7.87 -27.09
N PHE A 20 -32.47 7.57 -27.03
CA PHE A 20 -33.11 6.29 -27.35
C PHE A 20 -33.37 6.16 -28.86
N LEU A 21 -33.30 4.94 -29.40
CA LEU A 21 -34.02 4.53 -30.60
C LEU A 21 -34.68 3.16 -30.35
N CYS A 22 -36.01 3.15 -30.38
CA CYS A 22 -36.84 1.96 -30.52
C CYS A 22 -37.32 1.85 -31.98
N SER A 23 -37.36 0.64 -32.51
CA SER A 23 -38.15 0.27 -33.69
C SER A 23 -39.22 -0.71 -33.26
N ALA A 24 -40.45 -0.45 -33.70
CA ALA A 24 -41.63 -1.27 -33.49
C ALA A 24 -41.70 -2.41 -34.51
N ASP A 25 -42.39 -3.50 -34.16
CA ASP A 25 -43.17 -4.27 -35.13
C ASP A 25 -44.47 -4.78 -34.49
N PHE A 26 -45.49 -4.77 -35.34
CA PHE A 26 -46.93 -4.87 -35.11
C PHE A 26 -47.43 -6.30 -35.44
N MET A 27 -48.72 -6.57 -35.20
CA MET A 27 -49.60 -7.70 -35.64
C MET A 27 -50.15 -8.50 -34.45
N ALA A 28 -51.41 -8.90 -34.35
CA ALA A 28 -52.69 -8.52 -34.94
C ALA A 28 -53.76 -9.21 -34.07
N GLU A 29 -54.91 -8.58 -33.91
CA GLU A 29 -56.05 -9.05 -33.12
C GLU A 29 -56.69 -10.34 -33.68
N THR A 30 -57.24 -11.18 -32.79
CA THR A 30 -58.51 -11.87 -33.08
C THR A 30 -59.40 -11.86 -31.83
N HIS A 31 -60.51 -11.14 -31.94
CA HIS A 31 -61.63 -11.20 -31.01
C HIS A 31 -62.49 -12.43 -31.33
N ALA A 32 -62.79 -13.25 -30.32
CA ALA A 32 -63.94 -14.13 -30.30
C ALA A 32 -64.71 -13.86 -29.01
N SER A 33 -65.95 -13.40 -29.14
CA SER A 33 -66.89 -13.19 -28.05
C SER A 33 -67.85 -14.38 -27.92
N SER A 34 -68.17 -14.75 -26.68
CA SER A 34 -69.48 -15.21 -26.16
C SER A 34 -69.29 -16.07 -24.90
N PRO A 35 -70.30 -16.25 -24.03
CA PRO A 35 -71.18 -15.26 -23.42
C PRO A 35 -71.08 -15.30 -21.88
N VAL A 36 -71.59 -14.26 -21.23
CA VAL A 36 -71.73 -14.16 -19.77
C VAL A 36 -72.71 -15.24 -19.27
N GLY A 37 -72.20 -16.19 -18.49
CA GLY A 37 -72.98 -17.07 -17.63
C GLY A 37 -72.80 -16.64 -16.18
N SER A 38 -73.84 -16.05 -15.59
CA SER A 38 -73.91 -15.73 -14.17
C SER A 38 -74.06 -17.01 -13.35
N ALA A 39 -73.02 -17.41 -12.64
CA ALA A 39 -73.09 -18.36 -11.52
C ALA A 39 -72.34 -17.73 -10.34
N SER A 40 -72.96 -17.77 -9.17
CA SER A 40 -72.41 -17.27 -7.92
C SER A 40 -71.11 -18.00 -7.55
N GLU A 41 -69.97 -17.36 -7.79
CA GLU A 41 -68.67 -17.84 -7.33
C GLU A 41 -68.53 -17.62 -5.82
N VAL A 42 -68.28 -18.71 -5.11
CA VAL A 42 -67.60 -18.67 -3.81
C VAL A 42 -66.32 -17.87 -4.03
N ASP A 43 -66.08 -16.78 -3.29
CA ASP A 43 -64.90 -15.93 -3.52
C ASP A 43 -63.62 -16.70 -3.12
N GLU A 44 -63.09 -17.49 -4.07
CA GLU A 44 -61.89 -18.33 -3.92
C GLU A 44 -60.66 -17.50 -3.51
N PHE A 45 -60.72 -16.18 -3.65
CA PHE A 45 -59.66 -15.27 -3.21
C PHE A 45 -59.45 -15.33 -1.70
N SER A 46 -60.53 -15.52 -0.94
CA SER A 46 -60.49 -15.72 0.50
C SER A 46 -59.74 -17.00 0.89
N ALA A 47 -59.64 -17.99 -0.01
CA ALA A 47 -58.95 -19.26 0.23
C ALA A 47 -57.43 -19.20 0.01
N LEU A 48 -56.90 -18.16 -0.66
CA LEU A 48 -55.47 -17.96 -0.86
C LEU A 48 -54.71 -17.92 0.48
N LYS A 49 -53.50 -18.47 0.54
CA LYS A 49 -52.66 -18.51 1.75
C LYS A 49 -51.28 -17.92 1.47
N VAL A 50 -50.58 -17.56 2.53
CA VAL A 50 -49.14 -17.24 2.45
C VAL A 50 -48.40 -18.46 1.88
N GLY A 51 -47.53 -18.26 0.90
CA GLY A 51 -46.84 -19.30 0.13
C GLY A 51 -47.51 -19.66 -1.21
N ASP A 52 -48.77 -19.29 -1.43
CA ASP A 52 -49.41 -19.51 -2.74
C ASP A 52 -48.76 -18.62 -3.81
N ARG A 53 -48.64 -19.14 -5.03
CA ARG A 53 -48.26 -18.33 -6.20
C ARG A 53 -49.48 -17.93 -7.01
N VAL A 54 -49.55 -16.64 -7.31
CA VAL A 54 -50.69 -16.04 -7.98
C VAL A 54 -50.23 -15.16 -9.14
N ARG A 55 -51.05 -15.14 -10.18
CA ARG A 55 -51.00 -14.13 -11.23
C ARG A 55 -52.23 -13.26 -11.07
N VAL A 56 -52.03 -11.95 -10.93
CA VAL A 56 -53.11 -10.99 -10.73
C VAL A 56 -53.03 -9.87 -11.77
N VAL A 57 -54.20 -9.43 -12.22
CA VAL A 57 -54.37 -8.28 -13.13
C VAL A 57 -55.15 -7.21 -12.38
N LEU A 58 -54.58 -6.02 -12.24
CA LEU A 58 -55.24 -4.88 -11.62
C LEU A 58 -56.22 -4.22 -12.59
N ARG A 59 -57.33 -3.67 -12.06
CA ARG A 59 -58.27 -2.83 -12.82
C ARG A 59 -57.61 -1.60 -13.45
N ARG A 60 -56.48 -1.15 -12.89
CA ARG A 60 -55.69 -0.01 -13.39
C ARG A 60 -54.59 -0.41 -14.40
N GLY A 61 -54.59 -1.65 -14.89
CA GLY A 61 -53.72 -2.11 -15.98
C GLY A 61 -52.38 -2.73 -15.55
N GLY A 62 -52.08 -2.83 -14.26
CA GLY A 62 -50.88 -3.51 -13.74
C GLY A 62 -51.04 -5.02 -13.66
N ARG A 63 -49.94 -5.78 -13.82
CA ARG A 63 -49.91 -7.25 -13.65
C ARG A 63 -48.80 -7.64 -12.69
N TYR A 64 -49.13 -8.52 -11.74
CA TYR A 64 -48.14 -9.10 -10.84
C TYR A 64 -48.22 -10.62 -10.92
N GLU A 65 -47.04 -11.23 -10.98
CA GLU A 65 -46.87 -12.67 -10.85
C GLU A 65 -45.82 -12.91 -9.77
N GLY A 66 -46.19 -13.66 -8.73
CA GLY A 66 -45.34 -13.81 -7.57
C GLY A 66 -45.95 -14.65 -6.47
N GLU A 67 -45.22 -14.74 -5.36
CA GLU A 67 -45.62 -15.49 -4.18
C GLU A 67 -46.28 -14.58 -3.16
N ILE A 68 -47.36 -15.03 -2.53
CA ILE A 68 -48.00 -14.32 -1.43
C ILE A 68 -47.12 -14.44 -0.19
N VAL A 69 -46.52 -13.32 0.24
CA VAL A 69 -45.68 -13.25 1.45
C VAL A 69 -46.44 -12.78 2.69
N GLU A 70 -47.62 -12.20 2.50
CA GLU A 70 -48.48 -11.73 3.59
C GLU A 70 -49.94 -11.74 3.12
N LYS A 71 -50.87 -12.10 4.03
CA LYS A 71 -52.31 -11.97 3.81
C LYS A 71 -52.96 -11.34 5.04
N SER A 72 -53.74 -10.29 4.82
CA SER A 72 -54.45 -9.56 5.87
C SER A 72 -55.84 -9.14 5.36
N GLY A 73 -56.88 -9.80 5.87
CA GLY A 73 -58.25 -9.65 5.38
C GLY A 73 -58.33 -9.92 3.87
N ASP A 74 -58.90 -8.97 3.13
CA ASP A 74 -59.06 -9.02 1.67
C ASP A 74 -57.84 -8.44 0.91
N SER A 75 -56.68 -8.35 1.55
CA SER A 75 -55.44 -7.89 0.91
C SER A 75 -54.34 -8.94 0.99
N ILE A 76 -53.55 -9.04 -0.08
CA ILE A 76 -52.37 -9.90 -0.18
C ILE A 76 -51.15 -9.07 -0.58
N SER A 77 -49.98 -9.41 -0.06
CA SER A 77 -48.70 -8.85 -0.47
C SER A 77 -47.98 -9.87 -1.35
N ILE A 78 -47.74 -9.53 -2.61
CA ILE A 78 -47.14 -10.42 -3.62
C ILE A 78 -45.68 -10.02 -3.81
N LYS A 79 -44.75 -10.92 -3.51
CA LYS A 79 -43.33 -10.76 -3.80
C LYS A 79 -43.07 -11.17 -5.25
N HIS A 80 -42.61 -10.23 -6.06
CA HIS A 80 -42.29 -10.41 -7.46
C HIS A 80 -40.88 -9.88 -7.77
N LYS A 81 -40.41 -10.02 -9.02
CA LYS A 81 -39.02 -9.71 -9.43
C LYS A 81 -38.54 -8.26 -9.19
N PHE A 82 -39.43 -7.30 -8.92
CA PHE A 82 -39.07 -5.89 -8.72
C PHE A 82 -39.40 -5.37 -7.31
N GLY A 83 -39.80 -6.26 -6.38
CA GLY A 83 -40.19 -5.88 -5.02
C GLY A 83 -41.46 -6.59 -4.56
N THR A 84 -42.07 -6.05 -3.51
CA THR A 84 -43.33 -6.57 -2.95
C THR A 84 -44.46 -5.60 -3.23
N ALA A 85 -45.54 -6.08 -3.83
CA ALA A 85 -46.73 -5.28 -4.16
C ALA A 85 -47.92 -5.73 -3.29
N LYS A 86 -48.53 -4.78 -2.57
CA LYS A 86 -49.75 -5.03 -1.81
C LYS A 86 -50.97 -4.74 -2.67
N VAL A 87 -51.90 -5.69 -2.78
CA VAL A 87 -53.11 -5.59 -3.58
C VAL A 87 -54.33 -6.02 -2.78
N SER A 88 -55.43 -5.29 -2.90
CA SER A 88 -56.73 -5.69 -2.34
C SER A 88 -57.58 -6.40 -3.39
N ARG A 89 -58.47 -7.30 -2.96
CA ARG A 89 -59.47 -7.96 -3.80
C ARG A 89 -60.24 -7.01 -4.73
N GLN A 90 -60.53 -5.79 -4.24
CA GLN A 90 -61.28 -4.77 -4.99
C GLN A 90 -60.47 -4.19 -6.16
N ASP A 91 -59.14 -4.16 -6.03
CA ASP A 91 -58.23 -3.64 -7.05
C ASP A 91 -58.01 -4.63 -8.19
N LEU A 92 -58.39 -5.91 -8.00
CA LEU A 92 -58.19 -6.97 -8.97
C LEU A 92 -59.32 -7.02 -10.00
N LEU A 93 -58.92 -7.05 -11.26
CA LEU A 93 -59.76 -7.36 -12.41
C LEU A 93 -59.87 -8.88 -12.58
N GLU A 94 -58.73 -9.57 -12.56
CA GLU A 94 -58.61 -11.02 -12.70
C GLU A 94 -57.51 -11.52 -11.76
N TRP A 95 -57.64 -12.76 -11.29
CA TRP A 95 -56.58 -13.44 -10.56
C TRP A 95 -56.68 -14.95 -10.76
N GLU A 96 -55.54 -15.62 -10.74
CA GLU A 96 -55.44 -17.08 -10.77
C GLU A 96 -54.36 -17.56 -9.80
N ARG A 97 -54.62 -18.66 -9.09
CA ARG A 97 -53.61 -19.40 -8.34
C ARG A 97 -53.01 -20.46 -9.25
N PHE A 98 -51.69 -20.57 -9.27
CA PHE A 98 -51.00 -21.65 -9.98
C PHE A 98 -50.10 -22.44 -9.02
N LYS A 99 -49.90 -23.72 -9.35
CA LYS A 99 -49.15 -24.65 -8.51
C LYS A 99 -47.68 -24.22 -8.41
N THR A 100 -47.15 -24.22 -7.20
CA THR A 100 -45.72 -24.10 -6.94
C THR A 100 -44.96 -25.31 -7.48
N LEU A 101 -43.64 -25.19 -7.65
CA LEU A 101 -42.81 -26.32 -8.07
C LEU A 101 -42.84 -27.47 -7.05
N ALA A 102 -42.94 -27.16 -5.76
CA ALA A 102 -43.11 -28.15 -4.70
C ALA A 102 -44.46 -28.91 -4.80
N GLU A 103 -45.56 -28.22 -5.09
CA GLU A 103 -46.86 -28.89 -5.28
C GLU A 103 -46.89 -29.75 -6.55
N GLN A 104 -46.29 -29.27 -7.64
CA GLN A 104 -46.13 -30.08 -8.86
C GLN A 104 -45.23 -31.29 -8.62
N TYR A 105 -44.21 -31.14 -7.78
CA TYR A 105 -43.35 -32.23 -7.35
C TYR A 105 -44.11 -33.27 -6.53
N GLU A 106 -44.89 -32.86 -5.53
CA GLU A 106 -45.68 -33.77 -4.68
C GLU A 106 -46.71 -34.57 -5.48
N GLU A 107 -47.40 -33.93 -6.42
CA GLU A 107 -48.37 -34.60 -7.30
C GLU A 107 -47.70 -35.65 -8.18
N ARG A 108 -46.57 -35.32 -8.79
CA ARG A 108 -45.80 -36.28 -9.60
C ARG A 108 -45.20 -37.38 -8.74
N ALA A 109 -44.72 -37.05 -7.54
CA ALA A 109 -44.18 -38.01 -6.57
C ALA A 109 -45.23 -39.05 -6.13
N ALA A 110 -46.51 -38.65 -6.02
CA ALA A 110 -47.59 -39.57 -5.67
C ALA A 110 -47.80 -40.69 -6.71
N ASP A 111 -47.45 -40.42 -7.96
CA ASP A 111 -47.56 -41.38 -9.07
C ASP A 111 -46.28 -42.24 -9.25
N CYS A 112 -45.17 -41.90 -8.59
CA CYS A 112 -43.91 -42.63 -8.67
C CYS A 112 -43.96 -43.96 -7.89
N LYS A 113 -43.90 -45.09 -8.61
CA LYS A 113 -43.99 -46.44 -8.01
C LYS A 113 -42.69 -47.24 -8.14
N THR A 114 -41.87 -46.90 -9.12
CA THR A 114 -40.60 -47.57 -9.42
C THR A 114 -39.43 -46.62 -9.21
N ALA A 115 -38.22 -47.17 -9.03
CA ALA A 115 -37.01 -46.36 -8.95
C ALA A 115 -36.79 -45.49 -10.20
N ASN A 116 -37.28 -45.91 -11.37
CA ASN A 116 -37.21 -45.11 -12.60
C ASN A 116 -38.16 -43.91 -12.57
N ASP A 117 -39.38 -44.08 -12.07
CA ASP A 117 -40.34 -42.98 -11.94
C ASP A 117 -39.77 -41.88 -11.01
N TRP A 118 -39.10 -42.29 -9.93
CA TRP A 118 -38.40 -41.37 -9.02
C TRP A 118 -37.17 -40.71 -9.67
N CYS A 119 -36.42 -41.42 -10.51
CA CYS A 119 -35.34 -40.81 -11.30
C CYS A 119 -35.87 -39.79 -12.32
N ASP A 120 -36.97 -40.08 -13.01
CA ASP A 120 -37.61 -39.17 -13.97
C ASP A 120 -38.13 -37.91 -13.27
N LEU A 121 -38.69 -38.05 -12.06
CA LEU A 121 -39.06 -36.92 -11.22
C LEU A 121 -37.83 -36.10 -10.79
N GLY A 122 -36.73 -36.77 -10.44
CA GLY A 122 -35.47 -36.12 -10.10
C GLY A 122 -34.91 -35.30 -11.25
N ASP A 123 -34.87 -35.85 -12.46
CA ASP A 123 -34.42 -35.16 -13.66
C ASP A 123 -35.31 -33.97 -14.00
N TRP A 124 -36.64 -34.11 -13.87
CA TRP A 124 -37.55 -32.97 -14.02
C TRP A 124 -37.25 -31.86 -12.99
N ALA A 125 -37.00 -32.19 -11.72
CA ALA A 125 -36.67 -31.20 -10.72
C ALA A 125 -35.33 -30.49 -11.02
N VAL A 126 -34.36 -31.20 -11.61
CA VAL A 126 -33.12 -30.58 -12.13
C VAL A 126 -33.43 -29.59 -13.26
N GLU A 127 -34.29 -29.95 -14.22
CA GLU A 127 -34.71 -29.06 -15.31
C GLU A 127 -35.40 -27.79 -14.81
N GLN A 128 -36.10 -27.85 -13.66
CA GLN A 128 -36.73 -26.69 -13.02
C GLN A 128 -35.78 -25.88 -12.13
N GLY A 129 -34.52 -26.32 -11.95
CA GLY A 129 -33.54 -25.67 -11.07
C GLY A 129 -33.69 -25.96 -9.58
N GLU A 130 -34.52 -26.94 -9.20
CA GLU A 130 -34.83 -27.30 -7.81
C GLU A 130 -33.92 -28.44 -7.32
N ILE A 131 -32.69 -28.09 -6.94
CA ILE A 131 -31.62 -29.05 -6.59
C ILE A 131 -31.96 -29.91 -5.36
N GLU A 132 -32.64 -29.36 -4.36
CA GLU A 132 -32.98 -30.13 -3.16
C GLU A 132 -34.12 -31.13 -3.41
N LEU A 133 -35.11 -30.75 -4.22
CA LEU A 133 -36.19 -31.66 -4.64
C LEU A 133 -35.67 -32.78 -5.55
N SER A 134 -34.72 -32.48 -6.43
CA SER A 134 -34.09 -33.52 -7.25
C SER A 134 -33.30 -34.51 -6.41
N ARG A 135 -32.47 -34.04 -5.47
CA ARG A 135 -31.77 -34.89 -4.49
C ARG A 135 -32.73 -35.76 -3.69
N GLN A 136 -33.86 -35.20 -3.25
CA GLN A 136 -34.89 -35.97 -2.55
C GLN A 136 -35.44 -37.10 -3.42
N ALA A 137 -35.76 -36.82 -4.70
CA ALA A 137 -36.30 -37.83 -5.60
C ALA A 137 -35.29 -38.95 -5.88
N PHE A 138 -34.03 -38.60 -6.12
CA PHE A 138 -32.97 -39.60 -6.30
C PHE A 138 -32.71 -40.41 -5.04
N ARG A 139 -32.84 -39.84 -3.83
CA ARG A 139 -32.78 -40.62 -2.57
C ARG A 139 -33.94 -41.61 -2.43
N GLU A 140 -35.14 -41.25 -2.86
CA GLU A 140 -36.26 -42.21 -2.88
C GLU A 140 -36.02 -43.34 -3.89
N ALA A 141 -35.46 -43.01 -5.06
CA ALA A 141 -35.04 -44.02 -6.04
C ALA A 141 -34.01 -45.01 -5.48
N THR A 142 -33.03 -44.55 -4.69
CA THR A 142 -32.03 -45.43 -4.06
C THR A 142 -32.59 -46.26 -2.90
N LYS A 143 -33.66 -45.82 -2.23
CA LYS A 143 -34.37 -46.65 -1.24
C LYS A 143 -35.07 -47.85 -1.89
N LEU A 144 -35.68 -47.64 -3.06
CA LEU A 144 -36.37 -48.70 -3.80
C LEU A 144 -35.39 -49.64 -4.52
N GLN A 145 -34.33 -49.08 -5.09
CA GLN A 145 -33.28 -49.84 -5.75
C GLN A 145 -31.92 -49.30 -5.32
N SER A 146 -31.32 -49.97 -4.33
CA SER A 146 -30.08 -49.54 -3.70
C SER A 146 -28.88 -49.49 -4.64
N ASN A 147 -28.92 -50.11 -5.81
CA ASN A 147 -27.85 -50.04 -6.82
C ASN A 147 -28.25 -49.24 -8.08
N ASN A 148 -29.27 -48.37 -7.99
CA ASN A 148 -29.70 -47.56 -9.13
C ASN A 148 -28.61 -46.56 -9.53
N ALA A 149 -27.89 -46.87 -10.61
CA ALA A 149 -26.76 -46.09 -11.07
C ALA A 149 -27.12 -44.66 -11.50
N ARG A 150 -28.35 -44.42 -11.99
CA ARG A 150 -28.81 -43.09 -12.41
C ARG A 150 -28.99 -42.19 -11.18
N ALA A 151 -29.72 -42.68 -10.18
CA ALA A 151 -29.96 -41.94 -8.94
C ALA A 151 -28.67 -41.67 -8.16
N ARG A 152 -27.80 -42.67 -8.03
CA ARG A 152 -26.54 -42.51 -7.28
C ARG A 152 -25.56 -41.56 -7.95
N LYS A 153 -25.42 -41.62 -9.27
CA LYS A 153 -24.63 -40.62 -10.03
C LYS A 153 -25.18 -39.22 -9.84
N ALA A 154 -26.50 -39.04 -9.88
CA ALA A 154 -27.14 -37.75 -9.67
C ALA A 154 -26.97 -37.20 -8.23
N LEU A 155 -26.75 -38.09 -7.25
CA LEU A 155 -26.39 -37.74 -5.88
C LEU A 155 -24.90 -37.43 -5.69
N GLY A 156 -24.08 -37.53 -6.74
CA GLY A 156 -22.62 -37.32 -6.65
C GLY A 156 -21.86 -38.52 -6.07
N GLU A 157 -22.49 -39.69 -6.04
CA GLU A 157 -21.85 -40.93 -5.60
C GLU A 157 -21.24 -41.68 -6.79
N VAL A 158 -20.17 -42.42 -6.51
CA VAL A 158 -19.49 -43.28 -7.47
C VAL A 158 -19.34 -44.68 -6.90
N GLU A 159 -19.31 -45.68 -7.79
CA GLU A 159 -19.05 -47.06 -7.41
C GLU A 159 -17.54 -47.29 -7.31
N HIS A 160 -17.07 -47.66 -6.12
CA HIS A 160 -15.68 -48.01 -5.84
C HIS A 160 -15.64 -49.31 -5.01
N ASP A 161 -14.90 -50.31 -5.48
CA ASP A 161 -14.81 -51.66 -4.87
C ASP A 161 -16.17 -52.31 -4.55
N GLY A 162 -17.14 -52.17 -5.47
CA GLY A 162 -18.48 -52.76 -5.35
C GLY A 162 -19.37 -52.07 -4.30
N LYS A 163 -18.96 -50.90 -3.79
CA LYS A 163 -19.76 -50.06 -2.90
C LYS A 163 -19.93 -48.68 -3.51
N TRP A 164 -21.13 -48.13 -3.36
CA TRP A 164 -21.40 -46.75 -3.73
C TRP A 164 -21.05 -45.82 -2.57
N MET A 165 -20.23 -44.82 -2.82
CA MET A 165 -19.77 -43.85 -1.82
C MET A 165 -19.65 -42.45 -2.44
N PRO A 166 -19.66 -41.37 -1.63
CA PRO A 166 -19.42 -40.02 -2.12
C PRO A 166 -18.11 -39.92 -2.91
N LEU A 167 -18.09 -39.10 -3.96
CA LEU A 167 -16.90 -38.90 -4.80
C LEU A 167 -15.64 -38.54 -3.97
N GLU A 168 -15.78 -37.70 -2.96
CA GLU A 168 -14.68 -37.29 -2.08
C GLU A 168 -14.12 -38.47 -1.26
N GLU A 169 -14.99 -39.34 -0.72
CA GLU A 169 -14.57 -40.55 -0.01
C GLU A 169 -13.91 -41.57 -0.96
N ALA A 170 -14.44 -41.72 -2.18
CA ALA A 170 -13.85 -42.59 -3.20
C ALA A 170 -12.46 -42.12 -3.65
N MET A 171 -12.28 -40.80 -3.81
CA MET A 171 -11.01 -40.21 -4.20
C MET A 171 -10.00 -40.24 -3.04
N ALA A 172 -10.45 -40.01 -1.80
CA ALA A 172 -9.62 -40.16 -0.61
C ALA A 172 -9.16 -41.62 -0.41
N ALA A 173 -10.04 -42.60 -0.65
CA ALA A 173 -9.69 -44.03 -0.64
C ALA A 173 -8.63 -44.40 -1.70
N GLN A 174 -8.56 -43.63 -2.79
CA GLN A 174 -7.53 -43.74 -3.82
C GLN A 174 -6.27 -42.90 -3.52
N GLY A 175 -6.17 -42.30 -2.34
CA GLY A 175 -5.05 -41.46 -1.92
C GLY A 175 -4.98 -40.10 -2.61
N LYS A 176 -6.10 -39.61 -3.17
CA LYS A 176 -6.20 -38.32 -3.87
C LYS A 176 -6.90 -37.28 -3.02
N GLN A 177 -6.56 -36.02 -3.24
CA GLN A 177 -7.09 -34.84 -2.58
C GLN A 177 -7.45 -33.80 -3.63
N LEU A 178 -8.44 -32.95 -3.34
CA LEU A 178 -8.89 -31.92 -4.28
C LEU A 178 -7.94 -30.72 -4.21
N TYR A 179 -7.21 -30.45 -5.29
CA TYR A 179 -6.30 -29.32 -5.42
C TYR A 179 -6.49 -28.63 -6.77
N GLY A 180 -6.72 -27.31 -6.78
CA GLY A 180 -6.94 -26.54 -8.01
C GLY A 180 -8.21 -26.94 -8.81
N GLY A 181 -9.17 -27.63 -8.19
CA GLY A 181 -10.36 -28.17 -8.87
C GLY A 181 -10.16 -29.57 -9.47
N GLU A 182 -8.99 -30.17 -9.30
CA GLU A 182 -8.65 -31.53 -9.77
C GLU A 182 -8.34 -32.45 -8.58
N TRP A 183 -8.60 -33.76 -8.74
CA TRP A 183 -8.25 -34.76 -7.73
C TRP A 183 -6.84 -35.30 -7.99
N LEU A 184 -5.89 -34.88 -7.15
CA LEU A 184 -4.46 -35.15 -7.27
C LEU A 184 -3.93 -35.90 -6.06
N THR A 185 -2.91 -36.75 -6.24
CA THR A 185 -2.16 -37.36 -5.14
C THR A 185 -1.29 -36.31 -4.42
N PRO A 186 -0.86 -36.55 -3.17
CA PRO A 186 0.05 -35.65 -2.46
C PRO A 186 1.33 -35.31 -3.24
N ASP A 187 1.91 -36.27 -3.96
CA ASP A 187 3.10 -36.06 -4.77
C ASP A 187 2.80 -35.16 -5.99
N GLU A 188 1.66 -35.36 -6.67
CA GLU A 188 1.22 -34.49 -7.78
C GLU A 188 0.88 -33.07 -7.31
N ILE A 189 0.36 -32.92 -6.08
CA ILE A 189 0.14 -31.61 -5.45
C ILE A 189 1.49 -30.94 -5.19
N ALA A 190 2.44 -31.65 -4.58
CA ALA A 190 3.78 -31.12 -4.31
C ALA A 190 4.51 -30.73 -5.61
N GLU A 191 4.40 -31.54 -6.67
CA GLU A 191 4.96 -31.21 -7.99
C GLU A 191 4.27 -29.98 -8.61
N ARG A 192 2.95 -29.85 -8.48
CA ARG A 192 2.22 -28.68 -8.98
C ARG A 192 2.58 -27.42 -8.21
N GLU A 193 2.65 -27.52 -6.88
CA GLU A 193 3.09 -26.44 -6.01
C GLU A 193 4.51 -26.00 -6.34
N GLU A 194 5.43 -26.95 -6.59
CA GLU A 194 6.80 -26.65 -6.99
C GLU A 194 6.86 -26.03 -8.40
N ALA A 195 6.06 -26.50 -9.36
CA ALA A 195 6.01 -25.94 -10.70
C ALA A 195 5.41 -24.51 -10.71
N ASP A 196 4.32 -24.30 -9.98
CA ASP A 196 3.69 -22.99 -9.81
C ASP A 196 4.60 -22.02 -9.04
N SER A 197 5.31 -22.54 -8.03
CA SER A 197 6.39 -21.86 -7.31
C SER A 197 7.52 -21.46 -8.25
N ALA A 198 8.05 -22.39 -9.05
CA ALA A 198 9.13 -22.13 -9.99
C ALA A 198 8.74 -21.09 -11.05
N ALA A 199 7.50 -21.15 -11.57
CA ALA A 199 6.97 -20.18 -12.51
C ALA A 199 6.80 -18.79 -11.86
N ARG A 200 6.26 -18.71 -10.64
CA ARG A 200 6.13 -17.45 -9.90
C ARG A 200 7.48 -16.88 -9.47
N ARG A 201 8.43 -17.73 -9.07
CA ARG A 201 9.84 -17.38 -8.87
C ARG A 201 10.43 -16.76 -10.13
N ALA A 202 10.31 -17.42 -11.27
CA ALA A 202 10.84 -16.93 -12.54
C ALA A 202 10.25 -15.57 -12.94
N GLU A 203 8.94 -15.36 -12.75
CA GLU A 203 8.31 -14.05 -13.02
C GLU A 203 8.73 -12.98 -12.01
N SER A 204 8.82 -13.32 -10.71
CA SER A 204 9.27 -12.39 -9.65
C SER A 204 10.74 -11.96 -9.78
N LEU A 205 11.56 -12.80 -10.41
CA LEU A 205 12.99 -12.57 -10.67
C LEU A 205 13.25 -12.03 -12.08
N LYS A 206 12.22 -11.73 -12.87
CA LYS A 206 12.36 -11.17 -14.20
C LYS A 206 13.07 -9.82 -14.15
N GLY A 207 14.07 -9.62 -15.00
CA GLY A 207 14.92 -8.42 -14.96
C GLY A 207 16.05 -8.47 -13.93
N ARG A 208 16.09 -9.47 -13.04
CA ARG A 208 17.19 -9.68 -12.09
C ARG A 208 18.54 -9.76 -12.77
N ASP A 209 18.67 -10.50 -13.88
CA ASP A 209 19.96 -10.66 -14.55
C ASP A 209 20.52 -9.32 -15.06
N ALA A 210 19.66 -8.47 -15.64
CA ALA A 210 20.05 -7.14 -16.09
C ALA A 210 20.48 -6.26 -14.90
N TYR A 211 19.70 -6.28 -13.82
CA TYR A 211 20.03 -5.55 -12.60
C TYR A 211 21.31 -6.07 -11.93
N VAL A 212 21.55 -7.38 -11.92
CA VAL A 212 22.79 -8.00 -11.43
C VAL A 212 23.99 -7.55 -12.27
N VAL A 213 23.83 -7.35 -13.58
CA VAL A 213 24.88 -6.77 -14.43
C VAL A 213 25.15 -5.31 -14.03
N GLU A 214 24.10 -4.50 -13.82
CA GLU A 214 24.24 -3.12 -13.35
C GLU A 214 25.02 -3.03 -12.03
N LEU A 215 24.72 -3.93 -11.10
CA LEU A 215 25.31 -3.96 -9.76
C LEU A 215 26.71 -4.60 -9.70
N ARG A 216 26.99 -5.59 -10.55
CA ARG A 216 28.35 -6.16 -10.67
C ARG A 216 29.34 -5.06 -10.99
N GLY A 217 28.92 -4.13 -11.85
CA GLY A 217 29.74 -3.03 -12.29
C GLY A 217 30.96 -3.47 -13.11
N ARG A 218 31.81 -2.49 -13.37
CA ARG A 218 33.03 -2.57 -14.18
C ARG A 218 34.22 -2.18 -13.32
N ALA A 219 35.41 -2.60 -13.71
CA ALA A 219 36.63 -2.17 -13.06
C ALA A 219 36.82 -0.66 -13.29
N TRP A 220 37.16 0.10 -12.25
CA TRP A 220 37.35 1.56 -12.35
C TRP A 220 38.38 1.98 -13.42
N ALA A 221 39.37 1.13 -13.72
CA ALA A 221 40.36 1.37 -14.77
C ALA A 221 39.76 1.38 -16.20
N GLU A 222 38.59 0.79 -16.38
CA GLU A 222 37.86 0.70 -17.66
C GLU A 222 36.71 1.73 -17.74
N VAL A 223 36.51 2.52 -16.68
CA VAL A 223 35.39 3.48 -16.58
C VAL A 223 35.80 4.80 -17.21
N GLU A 224 35.26 5.05 -18.40
CA GLU A 224 35.31 6.37 -19.04
C GLU A 224 34.29 7.32 -18.38
N PRO A 225 34.70 8.52 -17.92
CA PRO A 225 33.79 9.46 -17.27
C PRO A 225 32.86 10.16 -18.27
N ILE A 226 31.65 10.48 -17.82
CA ILE A 226 30.75 11.38 -18.55
C ILE A 226 31.04 12.82 -18.16
N VAL A 227 31.54 13.61 -19.10
CA VAL A 227 31.83 15.03 -18.91
C VAL A 227 30.63 15.87 -19.36
N THR A 228 30.08 16.67 -18.45
CA THR A 228 28.97 17.59 -18.72
C THR A 228 29.41 19.05 -18.57
N THR A 229 28.47 19.99 -18.50
CA THR A 229 28.79 21.41 -18.28
C THR A 229 29.39 21.65 -16.90
N ASN A 230 28.78 21.08 -15.87
CA ASN A 230 29.11 21.33 -14.47
C ASN A 230 29.81 20.15 -13.77
N TYR A 231 29.80 18.96 -14.37
CA TYR A 231 30.22 17.72 -13.71
C TYR A 231 31.17 16.87 -14.56
N VAL A 232 31.96 16.05 -13.86
CA VAL A 232 32.62 14.87 -14.41
C VAL A 232 32.11 13.68 -13.60
N VAL A 233 31.32 12.81 -14.24
CA VAL A 233 30.67 11.69 -13.56
C VAL A 233 31.40 10.39 -13.86
N TYR A 234 31.99 9.82 -12.82
CA TYR A 234 32.61 8.51 -12.78
C TYR A 234 31.61 7.52 -12.21
N CYS A 235 31.12 6.58 -13.02
CA CYS A 235 30.17 5.57 -12.57
C CYS A 235 30.59 4.19 -13.06
N ASN A 236 30.91 3.30 -12.13
CA ASN A 236 31.35 1.96 -12.48
C ASN A 236 30.20 0.95 -12.61
N SER A 237 28.93 1.39 -12.59
CA SER A 237 27.79 0.59 -13.08
C SER A 237 27.81 0.53 -14.63
N THR A 238 26.64 0.48 -15.28
CA THR A 238 26.51 0.56 -16.74
C THR A 238 26.75 1.99 -17.25
N GLU A 239 27.08 2.11 -18.55
CA GLU A 239 27.18 3.40 -19.21
C GLU A 239 25.83 4.15 -19.23
N GLU A 240 24.72 3.41 -19.32
CA GLU A 240 23.38 4.00 -19.23
C GLU A 240 23.14 4.65 -17.87
N ASN A 241 23.49 3.96 -16.77
CA ASN A 241 23.41 4.53 -15.42
C ASN A 241 24.35 5.74 -15.26
N ALA A 242 25.56 5.69 -15.82
CA ALA A 242 26.47 6.85 -15.83
C ALA A 242 25.86 8.08 -16.50
N ARG A 243 25.24 7.90 -17.68
CA ARG A 243 24.55 8.97 -18.41
C ARG A 243 23.29 9.46 -17.69
N TYR A 244 22.56 8.54 -17.06
CA TYR A 244 21.39 8.87 -16.25
C TYR A 244 21.77 9.80 -15.09
N TYR A 245 22.79 9.44 -14.31
CA TYR A 245 23.21 10.27 -13.18
C TYR A 245 23.86 11.59 -13.60
N ALA A 246 24.56 11.61 -14.74
CA ALA A 246 25.04 12.85 -15.33
C ALA A 246 23.89 13.82 -15.67
N ASP A 247 22.78 13.31 -16.25
CA ASP A 247 21.58 14.10 -16.50
C ASP A 247 20.94 14.60 -15.18
N VAL A 248 20.90 13.75 -14.14
CA VAL A 248 20.36 14.10 -12.80
C VAL A 248 21.16 15.22 -12.16
N MET A 249 22.49 15.10 -12.11
CA MET A 249 23.36 16.12 -11.50
C MET A 249 23.23 17.48 -12.21
N GLU A 250 23.12 17.49 -13.53
CA GLU A 250 22.84 18.73 -14.27
C GLU A 250 21.44 19.30 -13.98
N ALA A 251 20.43 18.44 -13.78
CA ALA A 251 19.10 18.89 -13.41
C ALA A 251 19.07 19.49 -11.99
N LEU A 252 19.79 18.89 -11.04
CA LEU A 252 19.98 19.41 -9.68
C LEU A 252 20.67 20.77 -9.70
N TYR A 253 21.81 20.89 -10.39
CA TYR A 253 22.52 22.17 -10.52
C TYR A 253 21.62 23.27 -11.09
N LYS A 254 20.85 22.98 -12.14
CA LYS A 254 19.90 23.93 -12.73
C LYS A 254 18.77 24.32 -11.76
N ALA A 255 18.33 23.42 -10.89
CA ALA A 255 17.33 23.74 -9.88
C ALA A 255 17.92 24.65 -8.79
N TYR A 256 19.14 24.36 -8.34
CA TYR A 256 19.84 25.14 -7.32
C TYR A 256 20.18 26.55 -7.83
N ASP A 257 20.69 26.67 -9.06
CA ASP A 257 21.00 27.94 -9.74
C ASP A 257 19.78 28.87 -9.83
N LYS A 258 18.57 28.31 -10.02
CA LYS A 258 17.34 29.12 -10.04
C LYS A 258 16.99 29.76 -8.69
N VAL A 259 17.41 29.14 -7.58
CA VAL A 259 17.12 29.66 -6.23
C VAL A 259 18.24 30.57 -5.76
N PHE A 260 19.49 30.09 -5.86
CA PHE A 260 20.67 30.84 -5.48
C PHE A 260 21.14 31.73 -6.63
N ILE A 261 20.36 32.78 -6.92
CA ILE A 261 20.69 33.68 -8.03
C ILE A 261 22.04 34.39 -7.76
N GLU A 262 22.88 34.45 -8.79
CA GLU A 262 24.26 34.95 -8.72
C GLU A 262 24.39 36.34 -8.07
N LYS A 263 23.38 37.20 -8.24
CA LYS A 263 23.34 38.53 -7.61
C LYS A 263 23.50 38.46 -6.09
N PHE A 264 22.89 37.46 -5.47
CA PHE A 264 22.96 37.26 -4.03
C PHE A 264 24.03 36.23 -3.68
N TRP A 265 24.34 35.26 -4.55
CA TRP A 265 25.23 34.13 -4.23
C TRP A 265 26.35 33.98 -5.28
N PRO A 266 27.41 34.80 -5.21
CA PRO A 266 28.46 34.78 -6.22
C PRO A 266 29.28 33.49 -6.15
N ARG A 267 29.48 32.82 -7.29
CA ARG A 267 30.16 31.51 -7.40
C ARG A 267 31.69 31.59 -7.37
N LYS A 268 32.22 32.48 -6.53
CA LYS A 268 33.65 32.82 -6.51
C LYS A 268 34.52 31.86 -5.71
N PHE A 269 33.92 30.92 -4.98
CA PHE A 269 34.64 29.95 -4.13
C PHE A 269 34.80 28.57 -4.77
N ARG A 270 34.28 28.39 -5.99
CA ARG A 270 34.44 27.18 -6.80
C ARG A 270 35.92 26.93 -7.11
N LYS A 271 36.49 25.78 -6.70
CA LYS A 271 37.92 25.45 -6.96
C LYS A 271 38.17 24.86 -8.35
N SER A 272 37.19 24.18 -8.93
CA SER A 272 37.31 23.50 -10.23
C SER A 272 36.16 23.87 -11.15
N PRO A 273 36.38 24.06 -12.47
CA PRO A 273 35.32 24.37 -13.44
C PRO A 273 34.27 23.26 -13.58
N ARG A 274 34.54 22.05 -13.08
CA ARG A 274 33.60 20.93 -12.96
C ARG A 274 33.82 20.20 -11.65
N SER A 275 32.74 19.72 -11.03
CA SER A 275 32.86 18.88 -9.83
C SER A 275 32.83 17.42 -10.20
N ASP A 276 33.64 16.64 -9.50
CA ASP A 276 33.69 15.19 -9.71
C ASP A 276 32.57 14.52 -8.91
N VAL A 277 31.95 13.51 -9.52
CA VAL A 277 30.91 12.68 -8.91
C VAL A 277 31.28 11.22 -9.12
N TYR A 278 31.43 10.48 -8.03
CA TYR A 278 31.77 9.06 -8.04
C TYR A 278 30.56 8.24 -7.61
N ILE A 279 30.13 7.32 -8.48
CA ILE A 279 28.96 6.46 -8.25
C ILE A 279 29.41 5.01 -8.37
N HIS A 280 29.46 4.33 -7.23
CA HIS A 280 29.77 2.92 -7.15
C HIS A 280 28.61 2.07 -7.66
N ALA A 281 28.89 0.91 -8.24
CA ALA A 281 27.87 0.06 -8.85
C ALA A 281 26.88 -0.50 -7.82
N ASN A 282 27.30 -0.63 -6.57
CA ASN A 282 26.46 -1.05 -5.45
C ASN A 282 27.04 -0.55 -4.11
N HIS A 283 26.26 -0.75 -3.04
CA HIS A 283 26.63 -0.29 -1.70
C HIS A 283 27.88 -0.98 -1.13
N GLN A 284 28.06 -2.28 -1.39
CA GLN A 284 29.25 -3.01 -0.92
C GLN A 284 30.53 -2.44 -1.52
N GLN A 285 30.57 -2.19 -2.82
CA GLN A 285 31.73 -1.57 -3.47
C GLN A 285 32.00 -0.15 -2.97
N PHE A 286 30.94 0.60 -2.63
CA PHE A 286 31.09 1.91 -1.98
C PHE A 286 31.74 1.77 -0.60
N MET A 287 31.28 0.84 0.24
CA MET A 287 31.87 0.59 1.56
C MET A 287 33.32 0.13 1.44
N ASP A 288 33.61 -0.81 0.54
CA ASP A 288 34.97 -1.33 0.33
C ASP A 288 35.96 -0.24 -0.12
N TRP A 289 35.50 0.69 -0.97
CA TRP A 289 36.32 1.79 -1.46
C TRP A 289 36.53 2.91 -0.43
N THR A 290 35.46 3.25 0.28
CA THR A 290 35.44 4.45 1.14
C THR A 290 35.80 4.15 2.60
N GLY A 291 35.68 2.89 3.02
CA GLY A 291 35.81 2.47 4.42
C GLY A 291 34.63 2.90 5.31
N ASN A 292 33.55 3.46 4.73
CA ASN A 292 32.37 3.86 5.47
C ASN A 292 31.50 2.67 5.87
N GLY A 293 30.74 2.84 6.95
CA GLY A 293 29.80 1.84 7.44
C GLY A 293 28.48 1.82 6.66
N PRO A 294 27.63 0.81 6.92
CA PRO A 294 26.41 0.53 6.15
C PRO A 294 25.29 1.58 6.30
N GLY A 295 25.43 2.53 7.22
CA GLY A 295 24.44 3.60 7.42
C GLY A 295 24.65 4.83 6.51
N ILE A 296 25.68 4.82 5.65
CA ILE A 296 26.08 5.98 4.84
C ILE A 296 25.68 5.76 3.39
N GLY A 297 24.75 6.58 2.88
CA GLY A 297 24.32 6.54 1.48
C GLY A 297 25.33 7.17 0.50
N GLY A 298 26.05 8.19 0.97
CA GLY A 298 27.03 8.96 0.22
C GLY A 298 27.66 10.02 1.11
N PHE A 299 28.58 10.81 0.55
CA PHE A 299 29.15 11.97 1.21
C PHE A 299 29.73 12.97 0.21
N TYR A 300 29.76 14.24 0.61
CA TYR A 300 30.55 15.29 0.01
C TYR A 300 31.91 15.45 0.71
N ASN A 301 33.00 15.44 -0.06
CA ASN A 301 34.34 15.67 0.50
C ASN A 301 34.71 17.16 0.42
N LEU A 302 34.81 17.84 1.55
CA LEU A 302 35.18 19.27 1.62
C LEU A 302 36.53 19.61 0.96
N LEU A 303 37.52 18.72 1.07
CA LEU A 303 38.87 18.98 0.57
C LEU A 303 38.93 18.83 -0.95
N ARG A 304 38.44 17.69 -1.46
CA ARG A 304 38.43 17.35 -2.89
C ARG A 304 37.29 18.01 -3.66
N GLN A 305 36.25 18.46 -2.98
CA GLN A 305 35.01 19.00 -3.53
C GLN A 305 34.29 18.05 -4.50
N ASP A 306 34.33 16.75 -4.18
CA ASP A 306 33.64 15.71 -4.93
C ASP A 306 32.47 15.10 -4.14
N VAL A 307 31.51 14.56 -4.87
CA VAL A 307 30.38 13.81 -4.32
C VAL A 307 30.64 12.32 -4.57
N THR A 308 30.43 11.48 -3.56
CA THR A 308 30.57 10.02 -3.70
C THR A 308 29.32 9.33 -3.17
N GLY A 309 28.76 8.39 -3.93
CA GLY A 309 27.61 7.58 -3.57
C GLY A 309 27.59 6.26 -4.34
N TYR A 310 26.45 5.57 -4.37
CA TYR A 310 26.30 4.31 -5.12
C TYR A 310 24.96 4.20 -5.83
N HIS A 311 24.92 3.38 -6.89
CA HIS A 311 23.73 2.98 -7.62
C HIS A 311 22.92 1.97 -6.80
N GLY A 312 21.67 2.29 -6.49
CA GLY A 312 20.77 1.40 -5.74
C GLY A 312 19.75 2.15 -4.87
N SER A 313 19.21 1.42 -3.91
CA SER A 313 18.25 1.92 -2.90
C SER A 313 18.96 2.24 -1.57
N PHE A 314 18.43 3.22 -0.85
CA PHE A 314 18.90 3.61 0.49
C PHE A 314 17.71 3.83 1.42
N GLY A 315 17.71 3.16 2.59
CA GLY A 315 16.54 3.15 3.48
C GLY A 315 15.26 2.58 2.84
N SER A 316 14.10 2.89 3.42
CA SER A 316 12.82 2.31 2.99
C SER A 316 12.40 2.80 1.60
N THR A 317 12.52 4.10 1.34
CA THR A 317 12.07 4.75 0.08
C THR A 317 13.19 5.44 -0.70
N GLY A 318 14.37 5.62 -0.10
CA GLY A 318 15.39 6.46 -0.69
C GLY A 318 16.15 5.81 -1.84
N SER A 319 16.76 6.68 -2.65
CA SER A 319 17.45 6.29 -3.88
C SER A 319 18.78 7.02 -4.03
N THR A 320 19.61 6.56 -4.96
CA THR A 320 20.86 7.27 -5.33
C THR A 320 20.63 8.74 -5.65
N GLU A 321 19.53 9.08 -6.33
CA GLU A 321 19.20 10.45 -6.71
C GLU A 321 19.01 11.34 -5.49
N GLU A 322 18.31 10.86 -4.47
CA GLU A 322 18.08 11.61 -3.22
C GLU A 322 19.41 11.83 -2.48
N VAL A 323 20.26 10.81 -2.41
CA VAL A 323 21.63 10.94 -1.86
C VAL A 323 22.43 11.97 -2.65
N LEU A 324 22.43 11.87 -3.98
CA LEU A 324 23.14 12.82 -4.84
C LEU A 324 22.60 14.24 -4.74
N ALA A 325 21.30 14.41 -4.48
CA ALA A 325 20.70 15.72 -4.27
C ALA A 325 21.13 16.32 -2.92
N HIS A 326 21.14 15.50 -1.86
CA HIS A 326 21.64 15.90 -0.54
C HIS A 326 23.11 16.31 -0.60
N GLU A 327 23.99 15.39 -1.05
CA GLU A 327 25.43 15.64 -1.12
C GLU A 327 25.80 16.69 -2.19
N GLY A 328 25.03 16.73 -3.29
CA GLY A 328 25.15 17.76 -4.31
C GLY A 328 24.78 19.15 -3.80
N THR A 329 23.96 19.26 -2.74
CA THR A 329 23.71 20.53 -2.06
C THR A 329 24.99 21.00 -1.36
N HIS A 330 25.67 20.15 -0.60
CA HIS A 330 26.95 20.51 0.03
C HIS A 330 28.01 20.92 -0.98
N GLN A 331 28.06 20.25 -2.12
CA GLN A 331 28.90 20.65 -3.24
C GLN A 331 28.55 22.06 -3.73
N PHE A 332 27.26 22.38 -3.88
CA PHE A 332 26.80 23.71 -4.28
C PHE A 332 27.09 24.77 -3.21
N GLU A 333 26.88 24.46 -1.93
CA GLU A 333 27.26 25.28 -0.79
C GLU A 333 28.75 25.61 -0.82
N GLY A 334 29.60 24.62 -1.10
CA GLY A 334 31.04 24.77 -1.28
C GLY A 334 31.46 25.66 -2.46
N MET A 335 30.54 26.06 -3.35
CA MET A 335 30.79 27.04 -4.41
C MET A 335 30.37 28.47 -4.05
N ILE A 336 29.37 28.62 -3.18
CA ILE A 336 28.75 29.91 -2.85
C ILE A 336 29.21 30.46 -1.49
N PHE A 337 29.67 29.60 -0.57
CA PHE A 337 30.22 30.00 0.72
C PHE A 337 31.75 29.91 0.74
N LYS A 338 32.37 30.75 1.57
CA LYS A 338 33.83 30.84 1.68
C LYS A 338 34.44 29.55 2.21
N ASP A 339 33.84 28.97 3.25
CA ASP A 339 34.21 27.70 3.85
C ASP A 339 33.02 27.17 4.67
N LEU A 340 32.62 25.92 4.45
CA LEU A 340 31.49 25.34 5.19
C LEU A 340 31.77 25.22 6.69
N ARG A 341 33.04 25.20 7.12
CA ARG A 341 33.41 25.17 8.55
C ARG A 341 33.13 26.49 9.28
N PHE A 342 32.83 27.56 8.54
CA PHE A 342 32.47 28.86 9.12
C PHE A 342 30.98 28.92 9.45
N LEU A 343 30.18 28.01 8.89
CA LEU A 343 28.74 27.98 9.05
C LEU A 343 28.33 27.02 10.18
N PRO A 344 27.22 27.31 10.88
CA PRO A 344 26.69 26.37 11.86
C PRO A 344 26.07 25.16 11.14
N ILE A 345 26.33 23.96 11.67
CA ILE A 345 25.95 22.70 11.02
C ILE A 345 24.44 22.55 10.79
N TRP A 346 23.59 23.09 11.68
CA TRP A 346 22.14 23.06 11.49
C TRP A 346 21.71 23.75 10.19
N PHE A 347 22.42 24.80 9.79
CA PHE A 347 22.10 25.55 8.58
C PHE A 347 22.52 24.79 7.32
N ILE A 348 23.72 24.20 7.33
CA ILE A 348 24.29 23.39 6.25
C ILE A 348 23.40 22.17 5.98
N GLU A 349 23.17 21.34 7.00
CA GLU A 349 22.36 20.13 6.88
C GLU A 349 20.89 20.46 6.61
N GLY A 350 20.38 21.57 7.18
CA GLY A 350 19.03 22.04 6.90
C GLY A 350 18.82 22.38 5.43
N LEU A 351 19.79 23.06 4.80
CA LEU A 351 19.75 23.36 3.37
C LEU A 351 19.87 22.08 2.54
N ALA A 352 20.75 21.15 2.92
CA ALA A 352 20.89 19.86 2.24
C ALA A 352 19.62 19.02 2.29
N VAL A 353 18.91 19.01 3.42
CA VAL A 353 17.58 18.38 3.51
C VAL A 353 16.54 19.16 2.69
N TYR A 354 16.58 20.48 2.65
CA TYR A 354 15.62 21.29 1.89
C TYR A 354 15.76 21.12 0.36
N PHE A 355 16.99 21.14 -0.16
CA PHE A 355 17.29 21.01 -1.60
C PHE A 355 17.44 19.56 -2.05
N GLY A 356 17.91 18.68 -1.16
CA GLY A 356 18.05 17.24 -1.38
C GLY A 356 16.74 16.50 -1.09
N ASP A 357 16.57 16.03 0.14
CA ASP A 357 15.44 15.23 0.60
C ASP A 357 14.07 15.90 0.31
N GLY A 358 14.03 17.23 0.30
CA GLY A 358 12.88 18.07 -0.02
C GLY A 358 12.68 18.33 -1.52
N SER A 359 13.14 17.43 -2.38
CA SER A 359 12.99 17.53 -3.83
C SER A 359 12.36 16.29 -4.46
N LYS A 360 11.52 16.50 -5.47
CA LYS A 360 11.11 15.45 -6.41
C LYS A 360 12.09 15.41 -7.58
N ILE A 361 12.85 14.33 -7.67
CA ILE A 361 13.97 14.20 -8.60
C ILE A 361 13.57 13.25 -9.72
N GLY A 362 13.73 13.70 -10.95
CA GLY A 362 13.72 12.85 -12.13
C GLY A 362 14.93 13.15 -13.00
N ARG A 363 15.23 12.24 -13.93
CA ARG A 363 16.42 12.29 -14.79
C ARG A 363 16.79 13.69 -15.32
N ARG A 364 15.81 14.50 -15.74
CA ARG A 364 16.04 15.83 -16.35
C ARG A 364 15.25 16.96 -15.70
N LYS A 365 14.56 16.69 -14.60
CA LYS A 365 13.68 17.65 -13.96
C LYS A 365 13.72 17.45 -12.45
N VAL A 366 13.99 18.52 -11.73
CA VAL A 366 13.97 18.56 -10.26
C VAL A 366 12.96 19.60 -9.83
N GLU A 367 12.07 19.20 -8.94
CA GLU A 367 11.11 20.08 -8.27
C GLU A 367 11.49 20.17 -6.79
N ILE A 368 12.08 21.30 -6.41
CA ILE A 368 12.40 21.63 -5.01
C ILE A 368 11.12 21.98 -4.22
N ASN A 369 11.28 22.27 -2.93
CA ASN A 369 10.19 22.70 -2.03
C ASN A 369 9.11 21.62 -1.83
N GLN A 370 9.54 20.38 -1.70
CA GLN A 370 8.72 19.28 -1.24
C GLN A 370 8.97 19.06 0.25
N ILE A 371 8.00 18.44 0.92
CA ILE A 371 8.14 18.06 2.32
C ILE A 371 8.84 16.69 2.36
N PRO A 372 10.04 16.58 2.93
CA PRO A 372 10.73 15.30 3.10
C PRO A 372 9.98 14.46 4.12
N ARG A 373 9.23 13.46 3.63
CA ARG A 373 8.30 12.67 4.44
C ARG A 373 8.94 12.10 5.70
N ASP A 374 10.04 11.37 5.55
CA ASP A 374 10.65 10.64 6.66
C ASP A 374 11.23 11.58 7.72
N ARG A 375 11.73 12.74 7.28
CA ARG A 375 12.20 13.82 8.18
C ARG A 375 11.04 14.46 8.92
N LEU A 376 9.91 14.70 8.27
CA LEU A 376 8.71 15.24 8.91
C LEU A 376 8.11 14.25 9.91
N VAL A 377 8.01 12.97 9.56
CA VAL A 377 7.50 11.92 10.45
C VAL A 377 8.37 11.83 11.71
N GLY A 378 9.69 11.74 11.57
CA GLY A 378 10.60 11.71 12.72
C GLY A 378 10.50 12.97 13.59
N LEU A 379 10.32 14.14 12.98
CA LEU A 379 10.16 15.40 13.69
C LEU A 379 8.82 15.50 14.44
N GLN A 380 7.71 15.12 13.82
CA GLN A 380 6.38 15.11 14.45
C GLN A 380 6.37 14.15 15.64
N GLN A 381 6.93 12.94 15.46
CA GLN A 381 7.04 11.95 16.52
C GLN A 381 7.83 12.49 17.72
N ALA A 382 8.99 13.12 17.47
CA ALA A 382 9.80 13.70 18.54
C ALA A 382 9.07 14.81 19.33
N ILE A 383 8.23 15.60 18.65
CA ILE A 383 7.40 16.62 19.31
C ILE A 383 6.32 15.94 20.18
N GLU A 384 5.67 14.91 19.67
CA GLU A 384 4.55 14.24 20.36
C GLU A 384 4.99 13.41 21.57
N ASP A 385 6.14 12.74 21.50
CA ASP A 385 6.68 11.92 22.60
C ASP A 385 7.59 12.68 23.57
N GLY A 386 7.88 13.96 23.28
CA GLY A 386 8.70 14.83 24.13
C GLY A 386 10.20 14.65 23.99
N SER A 387 10.69 13.85 23.03
CA SER A 387 12.12 13.69 22.73
C SER A 387 12.71 14.81 21.87
N TYR A 388 11.89 15.75 21.41
CA TYR A 388 12.26 16.91 20.59
C TYR A 388 13.47 17.70 21.13
N CYS A 389 14.40 18.03 20.24
CA CYS A 389 15.52 18.93 20.55
C CYS A 389 15.09 20.38 20.37
N ASP A 390 14.97 21.13 21.47
CA ASP A 390 14.65 22.55 21.43
C ASP A 390 15.65 23.39 20.63
N LEU A 391 15.18 24.49 20.05
CA LEU A 391 15.91 25.38 19.15
C LEU A 391 17.16 25.95 19.83
N ARG A 392 17.07 26.29 21.13
CA ARG A 392 18.23 26.81 21.88
C ARG A 392 19.37 25.79 21.87
N LYS A 393 19.06 24.51 22.08
CA LYS A 393 20.04 23.42 21.97
C LYS A 393 20.47 23.19 20.54
N LEU A 394 19.53 23.05 19.60
CA LEU A 394 19.81 22.72 18.20
C LEU A 394 20.81 23.69 17.57
N LEU A 395 20.60 25.00 17.74
CA LEU A 395 21.46 26.05 17.19
C LEU A 395 22.91 25.97 17.70
N ARG A 396 23.14 25.27 18.83
CA ARG A 396 24.43 25.11 19.49
C ARG A 396 25.06 23.74 19.32
N VAL A 397 24.40 22.80 18.65
CA VAL A 397 24.95 21.45 18.44
C VAL A 397 26.16 21.53 17.50
N PRO A 398 27.36 21.09 17.93
CA PRO A 398 28.51 21.07 17.05
C PRO A 398 28.46 19.89 16.08
N GLN A 399 29.14 20.03 14.94
CA GLN A 399 29.17 19.03 13.87
C GLN A 399 29.43 17.58 14.37
N GLN A 400 30.36 17.38 15.31
CA GLN A 400 30.71 16.03 15.81
C GLN A 400 29.56 15.34 16.56
N ARG A 401 28.54 16.08 16.98
CA ARG A 401 27.36 15.56 17.68
C ARG A 401 26.10 15.62 16.81
N PHE A 402 26.20 16.13 15.58
CA PHE A 402 25.06 16.32 14.70
C PHE A 402 24.73 15.03 13.94
N SER A 403 23.87 14.20 14.52
CA SER A 403 23.37 12.96 13.90
C SER A 403 22.14 13.20 13.02
N GLY A 404 21.74 12.17 12.26
CA GLY A 404 20.55 12.20 11.40
C GLY A 404 19.23 12.57 12.11
N PHE A 405 19.16 12.45 13.44
CA PHE A 405 18.03 12.92 14.24
C PHE A 405 17.78 14.44 14.09
N PHE A 406 18.85 15.23 13.97
CA PHE A 406 18.74 16.68 13.88
C PHE A 406 18.38 17.19 12.47
N TYR A 407 18.39 16.34 11.45
CA TYR A 407 18.16 16.74 10.06
C TYR A 407 16.75 17.28 9.86
N GLY A 408 15.73 16.60 10.43
CA GLY A 408 14.35 17.08 10.41
C GLY A 408 14.18 18.39 11.19
N HIS A 409 14.88 18.54 12.32
CA HIS A 409 14.85 19.76 13.13
C HIS A 409 15.43 20.96 12.37
N ALA A 410 16.59 20.79 11.75
CA ALA A 410 17.28 21.80 10.96
C ALA A 410 16.46 22.24 9.74
N TRP A 411 15.97 21.27 8.95
CA TRP A 411 15.09 21.53 7.83
C TRP A 411 13.84 22.29 8.24
N GLY A 412 13.19 21.87 9.33
CA GLY A 412 11.91 22.44 9.77
C GLY A 412 12.00 23.93 10.03
N ILE A 413 13.10 24.43 10.61
CA ILE A 413 13.32 25.87 10.83
C ILE A 413 13.39 26.65 9.52
N LEU A 414 14.19 26.16 8.57
CA LEU A 414 14.31 26.81 7.25
C LEU A 414 12.97 26.79 6.52
N TYR A 415 12.32 25.63 6.53
CA TYR A 415 11.03 25.43 5.89
C TYR A 415 9.96 26.34 6.49
N TRP A 416 9.93 26.48 7.81
CA TRP A 416 9.06 27.41 8.53
C TRP A 416 9.31 28.87 8.16
N CYS A 417 10.57 29.29 8.13
CA CYS A 417 10.93 30.64 7.71
C CYS A 417 10.50 30.95 6.27
N ILE A 418 10.61 29.99 5.35
CA ILE A 418 10.27 30.19 3.94
C ILE A 418 8.75 30.05 3.69
N TYR A 419 8.08 29.12 4.37
CA TYR A 419 6.73 28.66 4.03
C TYR A 419 5.67 28.80 5.13
N GLY A 420 6.01 29.31 6.32
CA GLY A 420 5.04 29.48 7.41
C GLY A 420 3.82 30.35 7.05
N ASN A 421 3.92 31.20 6.02
CA ASN A 421 2.78 31.97 5.47
C ASN A 421 1.99 31.30 4.33
N GLN A 422 2.40 30.12 3.88
CA GLN A 422 1.86 29.48 2.67
C GLN A 422 0.94 28.30 3.01
N ALA A 423 0.22 27.80 2.01
CA ALA A 423 -0.52 26.55 2.14
C ALA A 423 0.48 25.36 2.25
N PRO A 424 0.11 24.20 2.83
CA PRO A 424 -1.23 23.80 3.28
C PRO A 424 -1.64 24.32 4.67
N VAL A 425 -0.68 24.77 5.49
CA VAL A 425 -0.93 25.31 6.83
C VAL A 425 -0.35 26.71 6.91
N LYS A 426 -1.18 27.71 7.20
CA LYS A 426 -0.73 29.10 7.35
C LYS A 426 -0.65 29.46 8.81
N ALA A 427 0.52 29.85 9.28
CA ALA A 427 0.72 30.43 10.60
C ALA A 427 0.56 31.95 10.59
N TRP A 428 1.01 32.63 9.53
CA TRP A 428 0.86 34.09 9.37
C TRP A 428 0.49 34.47 7.93
N THR A 429 0.16 35.75 7.71
CA THR A 429 -0.18 36.24 6.37
C THR A 429 1.07 36.58 5.54
N THR A 430 0.95 36.60 4.20
CA THR A 430 2.07 36.97 3.31
C THR A 430 2.60 38.37 3.58
N LYS A 431 1.77 39.29 4.10
CA LYS A 431 2.17 40.67 4.44
C LYS A 431 3.04 40.74 5.69
N GLU A 432 2.88 39.79 6.61
CA GLU A 432 3.66 39.75 7.87
C GLU A 432 5.02 39.10 7.66
N ASN A 433 5.10 38.06 6.80
CA ASN A 433 6.26 37.19 6.52
C ASN A 433 7.52 37.40 7.38
N THR A 434 7.38 37.26 8.70
CA THR A 434 8.45 37.58 9.65
C THR A 434 9.55 36.55 9.59
N GLY A 435 9.21 35.26 9.42
CA GLY A 435 10.17 34.19 9.16
C GLY A 435 11.03 34.43 7.91
N GLY A 436 10.45 34.95 6.83
CA GLY A 436 11.20 35.29 5.63
C GLY A 436 12.26 36.38 5.87
N LYS A 437 11.95 37.37 6.72
CA LYS A 437 12.91 38.42 7.10
C LYS A 437 14.00 37.91 8.04
N VAL A 438 13.66 37.01 8.97
CA VAL A 438 14.65 36.32 9.82
C VAL A 438 15.65 35.59 8.94
N LEU A 439 15.16 34.80 7.97
CA LEU A 439 16.03 34.06 7.06
C LEU A 439 16.83 34.99 6.14
N GLU A 440 16.24 36.06 5.60
CA GLU A 440 16.94 37.03 4.76
C GLU A 440 18.14 37.67 5.50
N ASP A 441 17.92 38.21 6.71
CA ASP A 441 19.00 38.79 7.52
C ASP A 441 20.04 37.74 7.94
N TRP A 442 19.60 36.51 8.23
CA TRP A 442 20.50 35.39 8.51
C TRP A 442 21.38 35.05 7.31
N LEU A 443 20.80 35.02 6.10
CA LEU A 443 21.51 34.76 4.85
C LEU A 443 22.57 35.81 4.54
N TYR A 444 22.30 37.09 4.84
CA TYR A 444 23.33 38.13 4.73
C TYR A 444 24.47 37.92 5.74
N HIS A 445 24.15 37.53 6.97
CA HIS A 445 25.15 37.29 8.01
C HIS A 445 26.10 36.13 7.65
N VAL A 446 25.55 34.99 7.19
CA VAL A 446 26.38 33.82 6.81
C VAL A 446 27.32 34.09 5.63
N GLN A 447 27.00 35.05 4.76
CA GLN A 447 27.89 35.43 3.65
C GLN A 447 29.14 36.19 4.09
N GLU A 448 29.04 36.92 5.19
CA GLU A 448 30.13 37.72 5.74
C GLU A 448 31.00 36.92 6.73
N MET A 449 30.59 35.71 7.10
CA MET A 449 31.36 34.83 7.97
C MET A 449 32.71 34.44 7.34
N ASP A 450 33.79 34.71 8.07
CA ASP A 450 35.15 34.50 7.59
C ASP A 450 36.10 33.78 8.57
N GLY A 451 35.55 33.23 9.65
CA GLY A 451 36.27 32.46 10.68
C GLY A 451 35.49 31.22 11.16
N MET A 452 36.15 30.36 11.93
CA MET A 452 35.54 29.13 12.47
C MET A 452 34.26 29.44 13.24
N CYS A 453 33.20 28.65 12.99
CA CYS A 453 31.89 28.88 13.58
C CYS A 453 31.95 28.91 15.12
N ASN A 454 31.51 30.01 15.72
CA ASN A 454 31.28 30.12 17.15
C ASN A 454 29.80 29.86 17.44
N TYR A 455 29.45 28.60 17.67
CA TYR A 455 28.06 28.15 17.83
C TYR A 455 27.23 28.96 18.83
N GLU A 456 27.82 29.43 19.94
CA GLU A 456 27.09 30.26 20.92
C GLU A 456 26.76 31.63 20.35
N GLN A 457 27.74 32.29 19.73
CA GLN A 457 27.57 33.61 19.13
C GLN A 457 26.56 33.54 17.97
N GLU A 458 26.66 32.51 17.14
CA GLU A 458 25.77 32.32 16.00
C GLU A 458 24.33 32.00 16.43
N ALA A 459 24.15 31.20 17.49
CA ALA A 459 22.85 30.96 18.08
C ALA A 459 22.23 32.24 18.64
N GLN A 460 23.00 33.05 19.38
CA GLN A 460 22.54 34.33 19.92
C GLN A 460 22.16 35.33 18.82
N PHE A 461 22.91 35.36 17.71
CA PHE A 461 22.58 36.20 16.57
C PHE A 461 21.23 35.80 15.96
N PHE A 462 21.01 34.51 15.71
CA PHE A 462 19.75 34.00 15.17
C PHE A 462 18.57 34.23 16.14
N GLU A 463 18.75 33.99 17.44
CA GLU A 463 17.78 34.32 18.49
C GLU A 463 17.40 35.81 18.49
N GLY A 464 18.40 36.68 18.30
CA GLY A 464 18.20 38.12 18.17
C GLY A 464 17.40 38.50 16.93
N LEU A 465 17.59 37.81 15.80
CA LEU A 465 16.80 38.02 14.59
C LEU A 465 15.33 37.65 14.79
N ILE A 466 15.04 36.54 15.48
CA ILE A 466 13.67 36.16 15.82
C ILE A 466 13.02 37.32 16.59
N THR A 467 13.62 37.73 17.71
CA THR A 467 13.09 38.82 18.55
C THR A 467 12.90 40.11 17.76
N LYS A 468 13.88 40.48 16.92
CA LYS A 468 13.86 41.69 16.09
C LYS A 468 12.68 41.72 15.12
N HIS A 469 12.38 40.60 14.46
CA HIS A 469 11.43 40.56 13.35
C HIS A 469 10.03 40.09 13.75
N THR A 470 9.91 39.29 14.82
CA THR A 470 8.62 38.75 15.29
C THR A 470 8.14 39.43 16.57
N GLY A 471 9.05 40.00 17.38
CA GLY A 471 8.76 40.48 18.73
C GLY A 471 8.60 39.35 19.77
N LEU A 472 8.74 38.09 19.37
CA LEU A 472 8.62 36.92 20.23
C LEU A 472 9.98 36.52 20.80
N SER A 473 9.98 35.91 21.98
CA SER A 473 11.10 35.10 22.43
C SER A 473 11.26 33.85 21.55
N ILE A 474 12.45 33.26 21.55
CA ILE A 474 12.68 31.98 20.85
C ILE A 474 11.75 30.86 21.34
N ASP A 475 11.40 30.86 22.63
CA ASP A 475 10.53 29.82 23.21
C ASP A 475 9.07 30.00 22.72
N GLU A 476 8.56 31.24 22.66
CA GLU A 476 7.24 31.54 22.08
C GLU A 476 7.18 31.22 20.57
N TRP A 477 8.24 31.58 19.84
CA TRP A 477 8.34 31.31 18.41
C TRP A 477 8.44 29.81 18.11
N GLU A 478 9.15 29.07 18.96
CA GLU A 478 9.25 27.61 18.89
C GLU A 478 7.89 26.93 19.10
N GLU A 479 7.07 27.41 20.02
CA GLU A 479 5.73 26.85 20.24
C GLU A 479 4.80 27.08 19.05
N GLU A 480 4.86 28.25 18.40
CA GLU A 480 4.15 28.48 17.13
C GLU A 480 4.62 27.51 16.03
N TYR A 481 5.94 27.32 15.94
CA TYR A 481 6.59 26.41 15.00
C TYR A 481 6.16 24.95 15.21
N LYS A 482 6.23 24.42 16.44
CA LYS A 482 5.81 23.03 16.75
C LYS A 482 4.35 22.80 16.37
N ASN A 483 3.47 23.73 16.75
CA ASN A 483 2.05 23.68 16.42
C ASN A 483 1.78 23.68 14.91
N TRP A 484 2.66 24.29 14.12
CA TRP A 484 2.58 24.27 12.67
C TRP A 484 3.11 22.96 12.08
N ILE A 485 4.27 22.48 12.53
CA ILE A 485 4.86 21.20 12.10
C ILE A 485 3.88 20.05 12.29
N LEU A 486 3.20 19.97 13.44
CA LEU A 486 2.21 18.93 13.74
C LEU A 486 1.00 18.94 12.79
N LYS A 487 0.76 20.05 12.07
CA LYS A 487 -0.34 20.18 11.11
C LYS A 487 0.09 19.91 9.66
N LEU A 488 1.39 19.81 9.38
CA LEU A 488 1.87 19.54 8.04
C LEU A 488 1.43 18.14 7.57
N PRO A 489 1.00 17.98 6.31
CA PRO A 489 0.57 16.69 5.80
C PRO A 489 1.77 15.77 5.56
N VAL A 490 1.63 14.52 5.98
CA VAL A 490 2.57 13.44 5.65
C VAL A 490 2.09 12.74 4.38
N GLU A 491 2.92 12.74 3.33
CA GLU A 491 2.64 12.01 2.09
C GLU A 491 2.56 10.49 2.37
N GLU A 492 1.54 9.82 1.84
CA GLU A 492 1.45 8.37 1.93
C GLU A 492 2.41 7.72 0.93
N ILE A 493 3.20 6.74 1.38
CA ILE A 493 4.17 5.97 0.57
C ILE A 493 3.51 4.96 -0.39
N GLY A 494 2.19 4.92 -0.42
CA GLY A 494 1.39 4.08 -1.29
C GLY A 494 -0.09 4.44 -1.16
N ARG A 495 -0.94 3.76 -1.95
CA ARG A 495 -2.37 4.04 -2.00
C ARG A 495 -3.15 2.91 -1.35
N LYS A 496 -4.00 3.24 -0.39
CA LYS A 496 -4.96 2.31 0.22
C LYS A 496 -6.29 2.35 -0.53
N ARG A 497 -6.71 1.24 -1.16
CA ARG A 497 -8.01 1.08 -1.83
C ARG A 497 -8.78 -0.09 -1.22
N GLY A 498 -9.69 0.21 -0.30
CA GLY A 498 -10.45 -0.80 0.41
C GLY A 498 -9.55 -1.72 1.25
N ARG A 499 -9.26 -2.92 0.74
CA ARG A 499 -8.37 -3.90 1.39
C ARG A 499 -6.96 -3.94 0.81
N GLU A 500 -6.73 -3.29 -0.32
CA GLU A 500 -5.46 -3.33 -1.02
C GLU A 500 -4.62 -2.10 -0.67
N PHE A 501 -3.32 -2.33 -0.53
CA PHE A 501 -2.29 -1.30 -0.52
C PHE A 501 -1.36 -1.56 -1.70
N SER A 502 -1.06 -0.52 -2.46
CA SER A 502 -0.09 -0.57 -3.55
C SER A 502 0.89 0.59 -3.47
N SER A 503 2.16 0.32 -3.78
CA SER A 503 3.20 1.34 -3.84
C SER A 503 4.09 1.10 -5.06
N GLU A 504 4.10 2.06 -5.98
CA GLU A 504 5.06 2.07 -7.09
C GLU A 504 6.49 2.34 -6.58
N ALA A 505 6.65 3.22 -5.59
CA ALA A 505 7.95 3.58 -5.03
C ALA A 505 8.62 2.41 -4.29
N ILE A 506 7.82 1.58 -3.61
CA ILE A 506 8.30 0.43 -2.85
C ILE A 506 8.11 -0.88 -3.65
N LYS A 507 7.53 -0.82 -4.86
CA LYS A 507 7.33 -1.97 -5.77
C LYS A 507 6.59 -3.15 -5.13
N LEU A 508 5.51 -2.87 -4.40
CA LEU A 508 4.71 -3.92 -3.77
C LEU A 508 3.21 -3.66 -3.84
N GLU A 509 2.47 -4.76 -3.82
CA GLU A 509 1.04 -4.85 -3.54
C GLU A 509 0.80 -5.82 -2.39
N ILE A 510 -0.10 -5.47 -1.48
CA ILE A 510 -0.48 -6.32 -0.35
C ILE A 510 -1.95 -6.11 0.00
N THR A 511 -2.64 -7.18 0.38
CA THR A 511 -4.05 -7.13 0.77
C THR A 511 -4.22 -7.51 2.22
N LYS A 512 -4.77 -6.62 3.05
CA LYS A 512 -5.09 -6.95 4.45
C LYS A 512 -6.23 -7.96 4.58
N PRO A 513 -6.29 -8.72 5.69
CA PRO A 513 -7.41 -9.61 5.97
C PRO A 513 -8.78 -8.92 5.97
N ALA A 514 -9.83 -9.71 5.70
CA ALA A 514 -11.20 -9.21 5.69
C ALA A 514 -11.61 -8.70 7.09
N GLY A 515 -12.30 -7.55 7.14
CA GLY A 515 -12.76 -6.95 8.40
C GLY A 515 -11.70 -6.19 9.21
N TRP A 516 -10.44 -6.15 8.76
CA TRP A 516 -9.36 -5.41 9.42
C TRP A 516 -9.34 -3.95 8.97
N ARG A 517 -8.69 -3.07 9.74
CA ARG A 517 -8.55 -1.64 9.42
C ARG A 517 -7.09 -1.31 9.15
N TRP A 518 -6.84 -0.46 8.15
CA TRP A 518 -5.50 0.08 7.92
C TRP A 518 -5.13 1.06 9.04
N GLU A 519 -3.88 1.00 9.47
CA GLU A 519 -3.30 1.98 10.38
C GLU A 519 -3.02 3.30 9.67
N LYS A 520 -3.05 4.39 10.44
CA LYS A 520 -2.62 5.71 9.98
C LYS A 520 -1.09 5.74 9.89
N SER A 521 -0.56 6.58 9.01
CA SER A 521 0.90 6.70 8.79
C SER A 521 1.68 7.02 10.08
N GLY A 522 1.13 7.87 10.97
CA GLY A 522 1.74 8.18 12.27
C GLY A 522 1.60 7.08 13.32
N SER A 523 0.97 5.95 13.01
CA SER A 523 0.83 4.79 13.91
C SER A 523 1.61 3.56 13.40
N LEU A 524 2.48 3.77 12.42
CA LEU A 524 3.42 2.79 11.92
C LEU A 524 4.66 2.77 12.81
N TYR A 525 5.18 1.58 13.09
CA TYR A 525 6.50 1.43 13.72
C TYR A 525 7.61 1.77 12.72
N SER A 526 8.85 1.91 13.22
CA SER A 526 10.01 2.16 12.36
C SER A 526 10.10 1.10 11.24
N ASP A 527 10.38 1.56 10.02
CA ASP A 527 10.47 0.77 8.78
C ASP A 527 9.18 0.07 8.32
N GLU A 528 8.07 0.21 9.03
CA GLU A 528 6.77 -0.26 8.53
C GLU A 528 6.31 0.63 7.37
N VAL A 529 6.04 -0.02 6.24
CA VAL A 529 5.49 0.67 5.07
C VAL A 529 3.98 0.69 5.09
N VAL A 530 3.36 -0.35 5.66
CA VAL A 530 1.91 -0.40 5.89
C VAL A 530 1.60 -1.39 7.01
N ALA A 531 0.57 -1.10 7.80
CA ALA A 531 0.06 -2.01 8.80
C ALA A 531 -1.46 -1.97 8.90
N SER A 532 -2.05 -3.06 9.37
CA SER A 532 -3.47 -3.20 9.63
C SER A 532 -3.72 -3.95 10.93
N THR A 533 -4.85 -3.66 11.56
CA THR A 533 -5.25 -4.31 12.81
C THR A 533 -6.63 -4.95 12.73
N SER A 534 -6.80 -6.05 13.48
CA SER A 534 -8.07 -6.75 13.60
C SER A 534 -9.13 -5.89 14.31
N THR A 535 -10.39 -6.14 14.00
CA THR A 535 -11.52 -5.59 14.76
C THR A 535 -11.97 -6.59 15.82
N GLY A 536 -12.11 -6.15 17.08
CA GLY A 536 -12.56 -7.01 18.18
C GLY A 536 -11.72 -6.87 19.45
N SER A 537 -11.97 -7.76 20.42
CA SER A 537 -11.25 -7.79 21.72
C SER A 537 -9.84 -8.36 21.59
N LYS A 538 -9.64 -9.34 20.68
CA LYS A 538 -8.33 -9.91 20.37
C LYS A 538 -7.62 -9.07 19.32
N LYS A 539 -6.74 -8.17 19.76
CA LYS A 539 -5.97 -7.29 18.87
C LYS A 539 -4.85 -8.07 18.20
N ARG A 540 -4.84 -8.05 16.86
CA ARG A 540 -3.81 -8.61 16.00
C ARG A 540 -3.32 -7.52 15.06
N ARG A 541 -2.06 -7.58 14.64
CA ARG A 541 -1.46 -6.65 13.69
C ARG A 541 -0.82 -7.42 12.54
N ALA A 542 -1.08 -6.98 11.31
CA ALA A 542 -0.41 -7.46 10.11
C ALA A 542 0.30 -6.27 9.49
N SER A 543 1.60 -6.38 9.28
CA SER A 543 2.47 -5.27 8.86
C SER A 543 3.43 -5.74 7.81
N THR A 544 3.74 -4.85 6.87
CA THR A 544 4.78 -5.05 5.87
C THR A 544 5.88 -4.03 6.11
N TYR A 545 7.12 -4.50 6.01
CA TYR A 545 8.36 -3.73 6.10
C TYR A 545 9.07 -3.77 4.75
N ALA A 546 9.89 -2.77 4.46
CA ALA A 546 10.75 -2.78 3.28
C ALA A 546 12.12 -2.17 3.59
N TRP A 547 13.18 -2.87 3.24
CA TRP A 547 14.57 -2.43 3.38
C TRP A 547 15.32 -2.52 2.05
N PRO A 548 16.45 -1.81 1.90
CA PRO A 548 17.38 -2.06 0.80
C PRO A 548 17.94 -3.49 0.85
N ASN A 549 18.11 -4.12 -0.30
CA ASN A 549 18.90 -5.35 -0.39
C ASN A 549 20.38 -5.01 -0.68
N TRP A 550 21.15 -4.62 0.34
CA TRP A 550 22.56 -4.24 0.16
C TRP A 550 23.46 -5.35 -0.40
N GLN A 551 23.11 -6.61 -0.17
CA GLN A 551 23.86 -7.76 -0.70
C GLN A 551 23.51 -8.04 -2.16
N HIS A 552 22.37 -7.52 -2.63
CA HIS A 552 21.83 -7.74 -3.96
C HIS A 552 21.82 -9.22 -4.40
N ALA A 553 21.69 -10.09 -3.41
CA ALA A 553 21.70 -11.52 -3.54
C ALA A 553 20.35 -12.08 -3.09
N GLU A 554 20.16 -13.37 -3.34
CA GLU A 554 19.10 -14.10 -2.66
C GLU A 554 19.26 -13.95 -1.16
N LEU A 555 18.12 -13.78 -0.48
CA LEU A 555 18.10 -13.59 0.96
C LEU A 555 18.61 -14.87 1.64
N SER A 556 19.80 -14.80 2.22
CA SER A 556 20.34 -15.90 3.01
C SER A 556 19.63 -16.03 4.35
N GLU A 557 19.66 -17.22 4.93
CA GLU A 557 19.11 -17.48 6.26
C GLU A 557 19.75 -16.58 7.33
N ASP A 558 21.08 -16.47 7.33
CA ASP A 558 21.83 -15.61 8.27
C ASP A 558 21.39 -14.15 8.18
N TYR A 559 21.15 -13.65 6.96
CA TYR A 559 20.69 -12.28 6.77
C TYR A 559 19.25 -12.11 7.25
N ALA A 560 18.36 -13.05 6.93
CA ALA A 560 16.99 -13.03 7.45
C ALA A 560 16.94 -13.11 8.98
N ARG A 561 17.81 -13.91 9.63
CA ARG A 561 17.95 -13.93 11.11
C ARG A 561 18.39 -12.59 11.67
N SER A 562 19.30 -11.87 11.00
CA SER A 562 19.71 -10.54 11.45
C SER A 562 18.58 -9.49 11.31
N LEU A 563 17.74 -9.60 10.28
CA LEU A 563 16.54 -8.76 10.12
C LEU A 563 15.52 -8.98 11.25
N VAL A 564 15.29 -10.24 11.66
CA VAL A 564 14.47 -10.55 12.85
C VAL A 564 15.05 -9.82 14.07
N GLY A 565 16.36 -9.90 14.26
CA GLY A 565 17.06 -9.23 15.35
C GLY A 565 16.95 -7.70 15.31
N ASN A 566 16.71 -7.07 14.16
CA ASN A 566 16.56 -5.61 14.08
C ASN A 566 15.19 -5.14 14.58
N ILE A 567 14.14 -5.94 14.34
CA ILE A 567 12.75 -5.58 14.65
C ILE A 567 12.34 -6.11 16.04
N PHE A 568 12.91 -7.25 16.45
CA PHE A 568 12.52 -7.99 17.63
C PHE A 568 13.70 -8.29 18.56
N ARG A 569 13.43 -8.32 19.86
CA ARG A 569 14.34 -8.76 20.93
C ARG A 569 13.72 -9.94 21.67
N ASP A 570 14.53 -10.60 22.50
CA ASP A 570 14.12 -11.74 23.33
C ASP A 570 13.49 -12.90 22.53
N VAL A 571 13.96 -13.11 21.30
CA VAL A 571 13.37 -14.04 20.33
C VAL A 571 13.56 -15.50 20.76
N LYS A 572 12.46 -16.25 20.81
CA LYS A 572 12.41 -17.69 21.05
C LYS A 572 11.63 -18.36 19.92
N PHE A 573 12.33 -19.07 19.04
CA PHE A 573 11.70 -19.75 17.91
C PHE A 573 10.76 -20.87 18.39
N VAL A 574 9.54 -20.81 17.87
CA VAL A 574 8.53 -21.89 17.94
C VAL A 574 8.65 -22.74 16.69
N ASP A 575 8.90 -22.10 15.56
CA ASP A 575 9.18 -22.68 14.26
C ASP A 575 10.43 -22.00 13.70
N GLU A 576 11.44 -22.81 13.42
CA GLU A 576 12.74 -22.30 12.97
C GLU A 576 12.64 -21.62 11.61
N LEU A 577 13.55 -20.68 11.37
CA LEU A 577 13.61 -19.96 10.11
C LEU A 577 13.97 -20.92 8.98
N GLN A 578 13.07 -21.06 8.01
CA GLN A 578 13.27 -21.93 6.85
C GLN A 578 12.59 -21.35 5.60
N GLU A 579 13.06 -21.77 4.43
CA GLU A 579 12.45 -21.38 3.17
C GLU A 579 11.07 -22.04 3.01
N ARG A 580 10.05 -21.27 2.63
CA ARG A 580 8.70 -21.73 2.30
C ARG A 580 8.14 -20.97 1.10
N GLN A 581 7.27 -21.62 0.35
CA GLN A 581 6.50 -20.98 -0.72
C GLN A 581 5.23 -20.36 -0.16
N MET A 582 5.13 -19.03 -0.24
CA MET A 582 3.98 -18.27 0.28
C MET A 582 3.43 -17.37 -0.84
N GLY A 583 2.21 -17.65 -1.32
CA GLY A 583 1.68 -16.95 -2.51
C GLY A 583 2.50 -17.20 -3.77
N GLY A 584 3.32 -18.26 -3.78
CA GLY A 584 4.29 -18.60 -4.83
C GLY A 584 5.52 -17.69 -4.86
N ASN A 585 5.77 -16.92 -3.79
CA ASN A 585 7.05 -16.29 -3.56
C ASN A 585 7.89 -17.19 -2.62
N PRO A 586 9.19 -17.39 -2.90
CA PRO A 586 10.11 -18.01 -1.96
C PRO A 586 10.35 -17.04 -0.80
N MET A 587 9.94 -17.43 0.40
CA MET A 587 10.10 -16.61 1.59
C MET A 587 10.88 -17.36 2.67
N MET A 588 11.72 -16.64 3.41
CA MET A 588 12.27 -17.13 4.68
C MET A 588 11.22 -16.90 5.76
N VAL A 589 10.65 -17.99 6.28
CA VAL A 589 9.51 -17.97 7.20
C VAL A 589 9.91 -18.51 8.57
N ALA A 590 9.49 -17.82 9.64
CA ALA A 590 9.66 -18.28 11.02
C ALA A 590 8.45 -17.89 11.88
N VAL A 591 8.25 -18.65 12.96
CA VAL A 591 7.30 -18.31 14.03
C VAL A 591 8.05 -18.28 15.35
N PHE A 592 7.89 -17.22 16.13
CA PHE A 592 8.60 -17.06 17.40
C PHE A 592 7.82 -16.22 18.40
N ASP A 593 8.11 -16.43 19.68
CA ASP A 593 7.72 -15.52 20.75
C ASP A 593 8.84 -14.50 20.98
N GLY A 594 8.52 -13.24 21.25
CA GLY A 594 9.51 -12.19 21.47
C GLY A 594 8.90 -10.84 21.81
N LYS A 595 9.71 -9.79 21.78
CA LYS A 595 9.27 -8.40 22.01
C LYS A 595 9.66 -7.51 20.84
N ARG A 596 8.71 -6.73 20.34
CA ARG A 596 8.94 -5.73 19.30
C ARG A 596 9.70 -4.52 19.86
N VAL A 597 10.62 -3.97 19.07
CA VAL A 597 11.19 -2.64 19.33
C VAL A 597 10.15 -1.57 18.95
N ILE A 598 9.70 -0.80 19.93
CA ILE A 598 8.65 0.23 19.76
C ILE A 598 9.21 1.66 19.76
N GLY A 599 10.50 1.83 20.03
CA GLY A 599 11.18 3.12 20.07
C GLY A 599 12.62 3.01 20.54
N LEU A 600 13.28 4.16 20.68
CA LEU A 600 14.60 4.28 21.29
C LEU A 600 14.45 5.01 22.63
N GLY A 601 14.86 4.36 23.72
CA GLY A 601 14.97 4.96 25.04
C GLY A 601 16.28 5.74 25.23
N GLU A 602 16.54 6.18 26.46
CA GLU A 602 17.78 6.88 26.81
C GLU A 602 19.02 6.09 26.39
N ASN A 603 20.03 6.78 25.85
CA ASN A 603 21.29 6.22 25.34
C ASN A 603 21.17 5.23 24.16
N ASN A 604 20.19 5.39 23.27
CA ASN A 604 19.91 4.49 22.13
C ASN A 604 19.56 3.05 22.56
N THR A 605 19.09 2.86 23.79
CA THR A 605 18.64 1.54 24.23
C THR A 605 17.25 1.25 23.63
N PRO A 606 17.03 0.16 22.89
CA PRO A 606 15.72 -0.13 22.30
C PRO A 606 14.63 -0.23 23.37
N GLN A 607 13.57 0.57 23.23
CA GLN A 607 12.37 0.43 24.04
C GLN A 607 11.56 -0.76 23.50
N LEU A 608 11.18 -1.68 24.39
CA LEU A 608 10.52 -2.93 24.01
C LEU A 608 9.03 -2.91 24.38
N GLY A 609 8.22 -3.44 23.48
CA GLY A 609 6.81 -3.74 23.74
C GLY A 609 6.62 -4.98 24.62
N GLU A 610 5.37 -5.40 24.73
CA GLU A 610 5.00 -6.63 25.44
C GLU A 610 5.49 -7.88 24.69
N GLU A 611 5.63 -9.00 25.42
CA GLU A 611 5.90 -10.29 24.79
C GLU A 611 4.66 -10.74 24.01
N ARG A 612 4.87 -11.08 22.73
CA ARG A 612 3.84 -11.47 21.77
C ARG A 612 4.37 -12.61 20.90
N ARG A 613 3.45 -13.27 20.18
CA ARG A 613 3.81 -14.23 19.13
C ARG A 613 3.84 -13.53 17.78
N PHE A 614 4.87 -13.83 17.01
CA PHE A 614 5.08 -13.30 15.67
C PHE A 614 5.25 -14.43 14.66
N ALA A 615 4.68 -14.24 13.48
CA ALA A 615 5.07 -14.96 12.28
C ALA A 615 5.61 -13.95 11.28
N VAL A 616 6.74 -14.30 10.66
CA VAL A 616 7.39 -13.45 9.67
C VAL A 616 7.66 -14.24 8.41
N GLY A 617 7.45 -13.61 7.25
CA GLY A 617 7.86 -14.10 5.95
C GLY A 617 8.66 -13.03 5.23
N PHE A 618 9.95 -13.29 5.01
CA PHE A 618 10.82 -12.38 4.30
C PHE A 618 10.97 -12.76 2.83
N PHE A 619 10.74 -11.81 1.94
CA PHE A 619 10.98 -11.95 0.50
C PHE A 619 12.12 -11.02 0.07
N GLY A 620 13.12 -11.53 -0.65
CA GLY A 620 14.22 -10.73 -1.18
C GLY A 620 14.11 -10.54 -2.69
N SER A 621 13.94 -9.30 -3.14
CA SER A 621 14.20 -8.89 -4.53
C SER A 621 15.66 -8.40 -4.66
N PRO A 622 16.19 -8.22 -5.89
CA PRO A 622 17.55 -7.72 -6.07
C PRO A 622 17.80 -6.32 -5.46
N ASP A 623 16.77 -5.48 -5.36
CA ASP A 623 16.84 -4.11 -4.87
C ASP A 623 16.30 -3.91 -3.45
N LYS A 624 15.38 -4.76 -2.98
CA LYS A 624 14.69 -4.62 -1.69
C LYS A 624 14.47 -5.95 -0.99
N ILE A 625 14.30 -5.87 0.33
CA ILE A 625 13.87 -6.98 1.18
C ILE A 625 12.56 -6.57 1.83
N TYR A 626 11.57 -7.44 1.77
CA TYR A 626 10.24 -7.21 2.33
C TYR A 626 10.02 -8.15 3.49
N GLY A 627 9.57 -7.63 4.63
CA GLY A 627 9.17 -8.43 5.79
C GLY A 627 7.68 -8.36 5.99
N ASN A 628 6.96 -9.46 5.78
CA ASN A 628 5.53 -9.55 6.10
C ASN A 628 5.38 -10.19 7.49
N VAL A 629 4.77 -9.48 8.43
CA VAL A 629 4.70 -9.87 9.83
C VAL A 629 3.25 -9.94 10.28
N LEU A 630 2.87 -11.03 10.95
CA LEU A 630 1.67 -11.12 11.78
C LEU A 630 2.09 -11.11 13.26
N GLU A 631 1.39 -10.32 14.07
CA GLU A 631 1.56 -10.21 15.53
C GLU A 631 0.23 -10.52 16.23
N CYS A 632 0.28 -11.38 17.26
CA CYS A 632 -0.87 -11.71 18.10
C CYS A 632 -0.47 -12.09 19.54
N GLU A 633 -1.47 -12.32 20.40
CA GLU A 633 -1.23 -12.98 21.69
C GLU A 633 -0.80 -14.42 21.49
N THR A 634 0.12 -14.91 22.32
CA THR A 634 0.63 -16.29 22.28
C THR A 634 -0.49 -17.33 22.39
N SER A 635 -1.50 -17.06 23.22
CA SER A 635 -2.68 -17.92 23.40
C SER A 635 -3.66 -17.92 22.21
N ASP A 636 -3.47 -17.03 21.24
CA ASP A 636 -4.40 -16.82 20.12
C ASP A 636 -3.89 -17.42 18.79
N TRP A 637 -2.69 -18.00 18.80
CA TRP A 637 -1.94 -18.42 17.61
C TRP A 637 -2.73 -19.31 16.66
N GLU A 638 -3.36 -20.38 17.17
CA GLU A 638 -4.10 -21.36 16.34
C GLU A 638 -5.17 -20.71 15.45
N SER A 639 -5.77 -19.61 15.93
CA SER A 639 -6.79 -18.89 15.16
C SER A 639 -6.24 -17.69 14.39
N ALA A 640 -4.98 -17.34 14.60
CA ALA A 640 -4.27 -16.23 14.00
C ALA A 640 -3.45 -16.67 12.77
N GLU A 641 -2.86 -17.87 12.79
CA GLU A 641 -1.97 -18.42 11.75
C GLU A 641 -2.53 -18.28 10.33
N LYS A 642 -3.79 -18.65 10.11
CA LYS A 642 -4.47 -18.49 8.80
C LYS A 642 -4.43 -17.08 8.21
N PHE A 643 -4.33 -16.05 9.06
CA PHE A 643 -4.25 -14.66 8.60
C PHE A 643 -2.85 -14.30 8.13
N PHE A 644 -1.81 -14.94 8.67
CA PHE A 644 -0.44 -14.81 8.17
C PHE A 644 -0.33 -15.45 6.80
N GLU A 645 -0.89 -16.64 6.62
CA GLU A 645 -0.98 -17.31 5.32
C GLU A 645 -1.76 -16.45 4.31
N GLU A 646 -2.97 -15.98 4.63
CA GLU A 646 -3.75 -15.10 3.74
C GLU A 646 -2.97 -13.82 3.37
N TYR A 647 -2.27 -13.22 4.33
CA TYR A 647 -1.56 -11.97 4.12
C TYR A 647 -0.33 -12.14 3.22
N THR A 648 0.46 -13.19 3.47
CA THR A 648 1.66 -13.50 2.66
C THR A 648 1.29 -14.06 1.29
N GLU A 649 0.18 -14.80 1.16
CA GLU A 649 -0.33 -15.24 -0.14
C GLU A 649 -0.69 -14.06 -1.05
N LYS A 650 -1.18 -12.97 -0.45
CA LYS A 650 -1.58 -11.74 -1.17
C LYS A 650 -0.47 -10.70 -1.26
N PHE A 651 0.75 -11.04 -0.87
CA PHE A 651 1.92 -10.21 -1.12
C PHE A 651 2.37 -10.41 -2.56
N LYS A 652 2.60 -9.30 -3.27
CA LYS A 652 3.10 -9.32 -4.64
C LYS A 652 4.18 -8.27 -4.80
N TYR A 653 5.35 -8.71 -5.27
CA TYR A 653 6.38 -7.83 -5.79
C TYR A 653 5.98 -7.35 -7.20
N THR A 654 6.06 -6.04 -7.44
CA THR A 654 5.61 -5.42 -8.69
C THR A 654 6.74 -4.76 -9.49
N GLY A 655 7.99 -5.01 -9.09
CA GLY A 655 9.16 -4.27 -9.60
C GLY A 655 10.01 -5.01 -10.60
#